data_AF-A0A3M0ZCB9-F1
#
_entry.id   AF-A0A3M0ZCB9-F1
#
_cell.length_a   1.000
_cell.length_b   1.000
_cell.length_c   1.000
_cell.angle_alpha   90.00
_cell.angle_beta   90.00
_cell.angle_gamma   90.00
#
_symmetry.space_group_name_H-M   'P 1'
#
loop_
_entity.id
_entity.type
_entity.pdbx_description
1 polymer ?
#
loop_
_entity_poly.entity_id
_entity_poly.type
_entity_poly.pdbx_seq_one_letter_code
_entity_poly.pdbx_strand_id
1 'polypeptide(L)'
;MFNPRAKQSRIERPVWPPAWLVVAAATGFLSLLAQLVGLREFVSAWSGNELVVGVFLACSLLATAAGSYGGRRLQVPACALAALLAVAGLLPLLEVLLIRSLRGVMSAAAAPSLGMITLLAAGALVPVCPLFGLLLVESARMTAGRVPATSAYWAESAGAVAGGLFYTVSFSFSLPVTAASAAAVLVSTMAAAWLLYLRRHTAVALAVAGAGAIGLVLAFVAPLSAISLLGWFPGQRVVLETDGPYGDIVVTQAGGERFLYENGLPVAASNDPRAAEEIVHFALVQRPKPRRVLLVGGLAIGADREIAKYGVERIDAVEIDRALLEAASWLRRQAASSSAGNPWAAPVRVWLEDPRAFVRRAPGPYDVAIVAGADPRTAAGARLYTEEFFRAVSACLTPGGVVAVALEGSGNYRSAAELDLLRSLRSTLARVFTNVLALPGARVVFLASNERLASEIAARIERAGIQTAFASRAYLAADLSPERVGALARDLAAPAIVNRDLRPSIHRLYLRRWMAELGGSGLGPAVLLAGALAGLLKATLGGGARAVRVAIATTGLASMTLEVALLLAFQMARGALYLQLGLLVAAFMAGSAAGARMGIAGRLRTGGRGLVTLVEICVAAAAVVAAAACRASLGPLASSAGAAIGACIFATGFLTGLEMPLAAALLDRRGSEYGAAGAGSRSLAELYAADLTGAAAGAATAAIAVVPAIGVVGACLAMATLKAATAVWVATEQRAAAPVVATEALPVRALARALLVAIVVLALWPATHLALYSFSFTSGYHGLLLGLLAAGLAATLVLRPHAWAASGRRLGRALLWWRSTAARAGHTVAFSLATFYPLARCYFQVPFLFCHVCPRVCVFGYLRPFWVPAAVLMNLGSYSWCQRMCPLGAAFEPTAVAARRRRARRLASAVRFG
;
A
#
# COMPACT_ATOMS: atom_id res chain seq x y z
N MET A 1 -77.62 11.98 -0.52
CA MET A 1 -76.38 11.94 -1.33
C MET A 1 -75.19 11.97 -0.39
N PHE A 2 -74.18 11.10 -0.57
CA PHE A 2 -72.90 11.17 0.16
C PHE A 2 -71.82 11.77 -0.76
N ASN A 3 -70.98 12.66 -0.24
CA ASN A 3 -69.86 13.27 -0.99
C ASN A 3 -68.50 12.71 -0.48
N PRO A 4 -67.83 11.81 -1.23
CA PRO A 4 -66.69 11.05 -0.73
C PRO A 4 -65.32 11.72 -1.02
N ARG A 5 -65.11 12.98 -0.61
CA ARG A 5 -63.82 13.69 -0.82
C ARG A 5 -63.28 14.40 0.44
N ALA A 6 -63.14 13.65 1.55
CA ALA A 6 -62.51 14.13 2.79
C ALA A 6 -61.68 13.05 3.52
N LYS A 7 -60.72 12.43 2.83
CA LYS A 7 -59.68 11.57 3.44
C LYS A 7 -58.30 11.87 2.86
N GLN A 8 -57.78 13.05 3.17
CA GLN A 8 -56.41 13.44 2.81
C GLN A 8 -55.44 13.05 3.94
N SER A 9 -54.31 12.44 3.55
CA SER A 9 -53.09 12.28 4.36
C SER A 9 -53.27 11.92 5.86
N ARG A 10 -53.59 10.65 6.16
CA ARG A 10 -52.83 10.02 7.26
C ARG A 10 -51.40 9.88 6.77
N ILE A 11 -50.47 10.63 7.37
CA ILE A 11 -49.04 10.42 7.16
C ILE A 11 -48.70 9.10 7.83
N GLU A 12 -48.60 8.02 7.04
CA GLU A 12 -48.00 6.78 7.51
C GLU A 12 -46.55 7.08 7.89
N ARG A 13 -46.25 6.97 9.20
CA ARG A 13 -44.87 7.05 9.69
C ARG A 13 -44.07 5.97 8.98
N PRO A 14 -42.82 6.23 8.53
CA PRO A 14 -42.06 5.27 7.74
C PRO A 14 -41.76 4.02 8.59
N VAL A 15 -42.55 2.96 8.38
CA VAL A 15 -42.37 1.66 9.03
C VAL A 15 -41.15 0.97 8.39
N TRP A 16 -39.98 1.31 8.92
CA TRP A 16 -38.74 0.54 8.91
C TRP A 16 -38.37 -0.13 7.57
N PRO A 17 -37.43 0.46 6.78
CA PRO A 17 -36.91 -0.15 5.55
C PRO A 17 -35.74 -1.18 5.69
N PRO A 18 -35.21 -1.61 6.87
CA PRO A 18 -33.88 -2.20 6.92
C PRO A 18 -33.79 -3.64 6.40
N ALA A 19 -34.87 -4.41 6.36
CA ALA A 19 -34.81 -5.84 6.05
C ALA A 19 -34.18 -6.16 4.68
N TRP A 20 -34.41 -5.31 3.68
CA TRP A 20 -33.83 -5.45 2.34
C TRP A 20 -32.38 -4.99 2.28
N LEU A 21 -31.98 -4.10 3.20
CA LEU A 21 -30.59 -3.67 3.38
C LEU A 21 -29.77 -4.72 4.14
N VAL A 22 -30.39 -5.57 4.98
CA VAL A 22 -29.72 -6.75 5.58
C VAL A 22 -29.24 -7.73 4.51
N VAL A 23 -30.01 -7.94 3.43
CA VAL A 23 -29.59 -8.81 2.30
C VAL A 23 -28.38 -8.21 1.57
N ALA A 24 -28.37 -6.90 1.33
CA ALA A 24 -27.22 -6.22 0.75
C ALA A 24 -25.98 -6.28 1.66
N ALA A 25 -26.14 -6.04 2.97
CA ALA A 25 -25.06 -6.13 3.95
C ALA A 25 -24.52 -7.56 4.09
N ALA A 26 -25.38 -8.58 4.09
CA ALA A 26 -24.95 -9.98 4.02
C ALA A 26 -24.16 -10.24 2.73
N THR A 27 -24.62 -9.72 1.58
CA THR A 27 -23.89 -9.84 0.30
C THR A 27 -22.47 -9.24 0.38
N GLY A 28 -22.31 -8.05 0.96
CA GLY A 28 -21.00 -7.41 1.12
C GLY A 28 -20.09 -8.13 2.13
N PHE A 29 -20.65 -8.62 3.25
CA PHE A 29 -19.93 -9.45 4.22
C PHE A 29 -19.37 -10.72 3.54
N LEU A 30 -20.22 -11.43 2.78
CA LEU A 30 -19.84 -12.62 2.03
C LEU A 30 -18.81 -12.31 0.95
N SER A 31 -19.02 -11.24 0.18
CA SER A 31 -18.13 -10.83 -0.92
C SER A 31 -16.71 -10.55 -0.43
N LEU A 32 -16.54 -9.73 0.64
CA LEU A 32 -15.21 -9.44 1.14
C LEU A 32 -14.59 -10.61 1.91
N LEU A 33 -15.39 -11.40 2.64
CA LEU A 33 -14.87 -12.58 3.33
C LEU A 33 -14.37 -13.64 2.33
N ALA A 34 -15.12 -13.89 1.24
CA ALA A 34 -14.66 -14.71 0.12
C ALA A 34 -13.35 -14.17 -0.46
N GLN A 35 -13.32 -12.88 -0.84
CA GLN A 35 -12.16 -12.23 -1.44
C GLN A 35 -10.89 -12.30 -0.56
N LEU A 36 -11.02 -12.13 0.76
CA LEU A 36 -9.86 -12.19 1.68
C LEU A 36 -9.40 -13.61 1.97
N VAL A 37 -10.34 -14.56 2.16
CA VAL A 37 -10.05 -15.98 2.36
C VAL A 37 -9.43 -16.60 1.10
N GLY A 38 -10.10 -16.44 -0.04
CA GLY A 38 -9.65 -16.94 -1.33
C GLY A 38 -8.30 -16.36 -1.72
N LEU A 39 -8.08 -15.04 -1.55
CA LEU A 39 -6.78 -14.42 -1.85
C LEU A 39 -5.67 -15.02 -0.99
N ARG A 40 -5.90 -15.26 0.31
CA ARG A 40 -4.88 -15.83 1.19
C ARG A 40 -4.53 -17.26 0.78
N GLU A 41 -5.52 -18.11 0.55
CA GLU A 41 -5.34 -19.50 0.11
C GLU A 41 -4.70 -19.57 -1.29
N PHE A 42 -5.03 -18.64 -2.19
CA PHE A 42 -4.44 -18.53 -3.52
C PHE A 42 -2.95 -18.10 -3.46
N VAL A 43 -2.62 -17.17 -2.56
CA VAL A 43 -1.25 -16.70 -2.33
C VAL A 43 -0.39 -17.78 -1.65
N SER A 44 -0.98 -18.54 -0.73
CA SER A 44 -0.39 -19.75 -0.11
C SER A 44 -0.10 -20.83 -1.16
N ALA A 45 -1.12 -21.24 -1.92
CA ALA A 45 -1.02 -22.36 -2.86
C ALA A 45 -0.02 -22.13 -4.00
N TRP A 46 0.18 -20.88 -4.44
CA TRP A 46 0.95 -20.55 -5.65
C TRP A 46 2.14 -19.60 -5.42
N SER A 47 2.88 -19.84 -4.32
CA SER A 47 4.20 -19.23 -4.07
C SER A 47 4.16 -17.70 -4.06
N GLY A 48 3.32 -17.18 -3.15
CA GLY A 48 2.88 -15.80 -3.01
C GLY A 48 3.81 -14.69 -3.49
N ASN A 49 3.31 -13.89 -4.44
CA ASN A 49 3.93 -12.65 -4.89
C ASN A 49 2.87 -11.65 -5.40
N GLU A 50 3.30 -10.43 -5.66
CA GLU A 50 2.43 -9.30 -6.00
C GLU A 50 1.69 -9.49 -7.34
N LEU A 51 2.22 -10.29 -8.29
CA LEU A 51 1.51 -10.63 -9.52
C LEU A 51 0.35 -11.61 -9.26
N VAL A 52 0.56 -12.60 -8.38
CA VAL A 52 -0.47 -13.56 -7.93
C VAL A 52 -1.64 -12.79 -7.32
N VAL A 53 -1.35 -11.84 -6.43
CA VAL A 53 -2.33 -10.94 -5.80
C VAL A 53 -3.07 -10.10 -6.85
N GLY A 54 -2.34 -9.44 -7.76
CA GLY A 54 -2.93 -8.58 -8.79
C GLY A 54 -3.83 -9.32 -9.78
N VAL A 55 -3.47 -10.55 -10.18
CA VAL A 55 -4.27 -11.39 -11.08
C VAL A 55 -5.53 -11.93 -10.37
N PHE A 56 -5.41 -12.40 -9.13
CA PHE A 56 -6.57 -12.85 -8.33
C PHE A 56 -7.60 -11.72 -8.16
N LEU A 57 -7.14 -10.52 -7.79
CA LEU A 57 -7.98 -9.34 -7.62
C LEU A 57 -8.59 -8.87 -8.95
N ALA A 58 -7.84 -8.90 -10.05
CA ALA A 58 -8.38 -8.60 -11.37
C ALA A 58 -9.49 -9.58 -11.80
N CYS A 59 -9.28 -10.90 -11.61
CA CYS A 59 -10.27 -11.92 -11.97
C CYS A 59 -11.55 -11.83 -11.14
N SER A 60 -11.44 -11.66 -9.81
CA SER A 60 -12.59 -11.56 -8.90
C SER A 60 -13.42 -10.30 -9.15
N LEU A 61 -12.78 -9.13 -9.24
CA LEU A 61 -13.45 -7.86 -9.53
C LEU A 61 -14.13 -7.89 -10.91
N LEU A 62 -13.47 -8.44 -11.94
CA LEU A 62 -14.02 -8.55 -13.30
C LEU A 62 -15.23 -9.51 -13.36
N ALA A 63 -15.18 -10.62 -12.64
CA ALA A 63 -16.28 -11.58 -12.56
C ALA A 63 -17.50 -11.00 -11.81
N THR A 64 -17.29 -10.29 -10.69
CA THR A 64 -18.35 -9.55 -9.99
C THR A 64 -18.94 -8.44 -10.87
N ALA A 65 -18.12 -7.73 -11.65
CA ALA A 65 -18.56 -6.72 -12.61
C ALA A 65 -19.47 -7.33 -13.70
N ALA A 66 -19.08 -8.49 -14.25
CA ALA A 66 -19.87 -9.22 -15.23
C ALA A 66 -21.22 -9.68 -14.64
N GLY A 67 -21.23 -10.16 -13.39
CA GLY A 67 -22.44 -10.51 -12.65
C GLY A 67 -23.42 -9.34 -12.51
N SER A 68 -22.92 -8.16 -12.11
CA SER A 68 -23.73 -6.94 -12.01
C SER A 68 -24.29 -6.48 -13.37
N TYR A 69 -23.44 -6.49 -14.41
CA TYR A 69 -23.84 -6.09 -15.76
C TYR A 69 -24.83 -7.07 -16.42
N GLY A 70 -24.77 -8.37 -16.08
CA GLY A 70 -25.78 -9.36 -16.46
C GLY A 70 -27.09 -9.22 -15.69
N GLY A 71 -27.00 -9.00 -14.38
CA GLY A 71 -28.13 -8.81 -13.47
C GLY A 71 -29.08 -7.69 -13.88
N ARG A 72 -28.60 -6.67 -14.62
CA ARG A 72 -29.46 -5.59 -15.16
C ARG A 72 -30.62 -6.08 -16.06
N ARG A 73 -30.56 -7.31 -16.61
CA ARG A 73 -31.60 -7.92 -17.47
C ARG A 73 -32.37 -9.08 -16.81
N LEU A 74 -31.67 -9.97 -16.12
CA LEU A 74 -32.29 -11.04 -15.31
C LEU A 74 -33.20 -10.41 -14.26
N GLN A 75 -34.29 -11.08 -13.84
CA GLN A 75 -35.10 -10.69 -12.67
C GLN A 75 -35.33 -11.93 -11.80
N VAL A 76 -35.08 -11.83 -10.50
CA VAL A 76 -35.09 -12.99 -9.59
C VAL A 76 -36.22 -12.87 -8.56
N PRO A 77 -37.13 -13.85 -8.43
CA PRO A 77 -38.17 -13.83 -7.41
C PRO A 77 -37.57 -14.01 -6.00
N ALA A 78 -38.22 -13.44 -4.99
CA ALA A 78 -37.70 -13.36 -3.61
C ALA A 78 -37.23 -14.70 -3.01
N CYS A 79 -37.93 -15.80 -3.32
CA CYS A 79 -37.58 -17.13 -2.81
C CYS A 79 -36.34 -17.72 -3.51
N ALA A 80 -36.17 -17.44 -4.82
CA ALA A 80 -34.94 -17.78 -5.53
C ALA A 80 -33.77 -16.91 -5.07
N LEU A 81 -34.01 -15.63 -4.72
CA LEU A 81 -32.97 -14.78 -4.12
C LEU A 81 -32.52 -15.31 -2.75
N ALA A 82 -33.44 -15.82 -1.92
CA ALA A 82 -33.09 -16.48 -0.66
C ALA A 82 -32.26 -17.75 -0.88
N ALA A 83 -32.61 -18.58 -1.87
CA ALA A 83 -31.83 -19.77 -2.23
C ALA A 83 -30.44 -19.41 -2.76
N LEU A 84 -30.33 -18.42 -3.65
CA LEU A 84 -29.06 -17.90 -4.15
C LEU A 84 -28.18 -17.33 -3.04
N LEU A 85 -28.77 -16.63 -2.06
CA LEU A 85 -28.04 -16.11 -0.90
C LEU A 85 -27.52 -17.24 0.00
N ALA A 86 -28.34 -18.27 0.28
CA ALA A 86 -27.90 -19.44 1.03
C ALA A 86 -26.72 -20.15 0.32
N VAL A 87 -26.83 -20.38 -0.99
CA VAL A 87 -25.74 -20.91 -1.84
C VAL A 87 -24.50 -20.01 -1.78
N ALA A 88 -24.66 -18.68 -1.82
CA ALA A 88 -23.55 -17.73 -1.74
C ALA A 88 -22.71 -17.85 -0.45
N GLY A 89 -23.28 -18.34 0.65
CA GLY A 89 -22.53 -18.62 1.88
C GLY A 89 -21.70 -19.90 1.86
N LEU A 90 -22.01 -20.85 0.97
CA LEU A 90 -21.18 -22.03 0.74
C LEU A 90 -19.99 -21.72 -0.19
N LEU A 91 -20.07 -20.66 -0.99
CA LEU A 91 -19.06 -20.34 -1.98
C LEU A 91 -17.65 -20.10 -1.42
N PRO A 92 -17.42 -19.41 -0.27
CA PRO A 92 -16.08 -19.29 0.30
C PRO A 92 -15.47 -20.66 0.64
N LEU A 93 -16.24 -21.57 1.21
CA LEU A 93 -15.76 -22.93 1.53
C LEU A 93 -15.46 -23.72 0.25
N LEU A 94 -16.32 -23.61 -0.78
CA LEU A 94 -16.11 -24.25 -2.07
C LEU A 94 -14.91 -23.65 -2.84
N GLU A 95 -14.66 -22.34 -2.71
CA GLU A 95 -13.53 -21.63 -3.30
C GLU A 95 -12.21 -22.12 -2.68
N VAL A 96 -12.14 -22.25 -1.35
CA VAL A 96 -10.98 -22.83 -0.65
C VAL A 96 -10.75 -24.28 -1.08
N LEU A 97 -11.80 -25.11 -1.11
CA LEU A 97 -11.68 -26.51 -1.53
C LEU A 97 -11.24 -26.63 -3.00
N LEU A 98 -11.77 -25.79 -3.89
CA LEU A 98 -11.40 -25.75 -5.31
C LEU A 98 -9.96 -25.26 -5.51
N ILE A 99 -9.54 -24.20 -4.81
CA ILE A 99 -8.14 -23.73 -4.77
C ILE A 99 -7.21 -24.87 -4.33
N ARG A 100 -7.55 -25.54 -3.22
CA ARG A 100 -6.72 -26.63 -2.69
C ARG A 100 -6.69 -27.84 -3.63
N SER A 101 -7.81 -28.22 -4.26
CA SER A 101 -7.85 -29.31 -5.25
C SER A 101 -7.05 -28.97 -6.53
N LEU A 102 -7.13 -27.73 -7.02
CA LEU A 102 -6.40 -27.27 -8.20
C LEU A 102 -4.87 -27.30 -8.00
N ARG A 103 -4.38 -27.07 -6.78
CA ARG A 103 -2.95 -27.20 -6.47
C ARG A 103 -2.44 -28.63 -6.65
N GLY A 104 -3.24 -29.64 -6.31
CA GLY A 104 -2.90 -31.06 -6.48
C GLY A 104 -2.80 -31.57 -7.93
N VAL A 105 -3.20 -30.74 -8.91
CA VAL A 105 -2.96 -31.01 -10.35
C VAL A 105 -1.49 -30.72 -10.73
N MET A 106 -0.72 -30.07 -9.85
CA MET A 106 0.69 -29.75 -10.04
C MET A 106 1.57 -30.47 -9.02
N SER A 107 2.80 -30.81 -9.41
CA SER A 107 3.81 -31.24 -8.43
C SER A 107 4.17 -30.08 -7.50
N ALA A 108 4.37 -30.36 -6.20
CA ALA A 108 4.57 -29.32 -5.18
C ALA A 108 5.73 -28.35 -5.50
N ALA A 109 6.79 -28.85 -6.15
CA ALA A 109 7.96 -28.04 -6.55
C ALA A 109 7.76 -27.17 -7.79
N ALA A 110 6.67 -27.35 -8.56
CA ALA A 110 6.43 -26.58 -9.78
C ALA A 110 5.78 -25.22 -9.47
N ALA A 111 6.49 -24.14 -9.77
CA ALA A 111 5.93 -22.79 -9.81
C ALA A 111 5.11 -22.60 -11.11
N PRO A 112 3.84 -22.15 -11.04
CA PRO A 112 3.00 -21.97 -12.23
C PRO A 112 3.43 -20.74 -13.06
N SER A 113 3.30 -20.81 -14.39
CA SER A 113 3.49 -19.63 -15.24
C SER A 113 2.36 -18.60 -15.05
N LEU A 114 2.60 -17.32 -15.37
CA LEU A 114 1.59 -16.25 -15.22
C LEU A 114 0.27 -16.56 -15.96
N GLY A 115 0.33 -17.24 -17.10
CA GLY A 115 -0.85 -17.71 -17.83
C GLY A 115 -1.61 -18.81 -17.10
N MET A 116 -0.88 -19.76 -16.50
CA MET A 116 -1.49 -20.80 -15.66
C MET A 116 -2.16 -20.21 -14.42
N ILE A 117 -1.50 -19.25 -13.74
CA ILE A 117 -2.11 -18.53 -12.60
C ILE A 117 -3.38 -17.80 -13.02
N THR A 118 -3.40 -17.20 -14.22
CA THR A 118 -4.59 -16.54 -14.77
C THR A 118 -5.73 -17.53 -15.02
N LEU A 119 -5.44 -18.74 -15.54
CA LEU A 119 -6.43 -19.81 -15.69
C LEU A 119 -6.94 -20.34 -14.35
N LEU A 120 -6.06 -20.54 -13.37
CA LEU A 120 -6.40 -21.04 -12.05
C LEU A 120 -7.26 -20.02 -11.28
N ALA A 121 -6.91 -18.74 -11.33
CA ALA A 121 -7.72 -17.64 -10.78
C ALA A 121 -9.10 -17.59 -11.45
N ALA A 122 -9.15 -17.64 -12.79
CA ALA A 122 -10.43 -17.64 -13.50
C ALA A 122 -11.28 -18.87 -13.19
N GLY A 123 -10.68 -20.06 -13.12
CA GLY A 123 -11.36 -21.32 -12.78
C GLY A 123 -11.95 -21.33 -11.36
N ALA A 124 -11.25 -20.76 -10.39
CA ALA A 124 -11.77 -20.61 -9.02
C ALA A 124 -12.87 -19.53 -8.91
N LEU A 125 -12.68 -18.38 -9.57
CA LEU A 125 -13.46 -17.16 -9.29
C LEU A 125 -14.66 -16.95 -10.21
N VAL A 126 -14.60 -17.37 -11.48
CA VAL A 126 -15.71 -17.18 -12.44
C VAL A 126 -17.00 -17.93 -12.05
N PRO A 127 -16.96 -19.13 -11.43
CA PRO A 127 -18.17 -19.77 -10.89
C PRO A 127 -18.77 -19.04 -9.68
N VAL A 128 -17.97 -18.27 -8.95
CA VAL A 128 -18.28 -17.73 -7.61
C VAL A 128 -18.69 -16.25 -7.67
N CYS A 129 -17.77 -15.39 -8.09
CA CYS A 129 -17.86 -13.94 -7.96
C CYS A 129 -19.04 -13.27 -8.69
N PRO A 130 -19.52 -13.74 -9.86
CA PRO A 130 -20.68 -13.12 -10.53
C PRO A 130 -21.95 -13.13 -9.68
N LEU A 131 -22.07 -14.06 -8.73
CA LEU A 131 -23.24 -14.14 -7.86
C LEU A 131 -23.35 -12.93 -6.93
N PHE A 132 -22.25 -12.45 -6.34
CA PHE A 132 -22.25 -11.26 -5.49
C PHE A 132 -22.70 -10.01 -6.28
N GLY A 133 -22.27 -9.89 -7.54
CA GLY A 133 -22.69 -8.82 -8.44
C GLY A 133 -24.19 -8.86 -8.77
N LEU A 134 -24.77 -10.05 -8.93
CA LEU A 134 -26.20 -10.24 -9.13
C LEU A 134 -27.01 -9.94 -7.86
N LEU A 135 -26.58 -10.45 -6.70
CA LEU A 135 -27.24 -10.26 -5.39
C LEU A 135 -27.38 -8.77 -5.02
N LEU A 136 -26.38 -7.95 -5.32
CA LEU A 136 -26.46 -6.49 -5.12
C LEU A 136 -27.54 -5.84 -6.00
N VAL A 137 -27.61 -6.21 -7.28
CA VAL A 137 -28.57 -5.64 -8.23
C VAL A 137 -30.01 -6.00 -7.87
N GLU A 138 -30.26 -7.24 -7.43
CA GLU A 138 -31.59 -7.63 -6.95
C GLU A 138 -31.94 -6.94 -5.62
N SER A 139 -30.99 -6.80 -4.69
CA SER A 139 -31.18 -6.03 -3.45
C SER A 139 -31.54 -4.56 -3.73
N ALA A 140 -30.92 -3.95 -4.75
CA ALA A 140 -31.21 -2.60 -5.23
C ALA A 140 -32.58 -2.46 -5.92
N ARG A 141 -33.17 -3.56 -6.41
CA ARG A 141 -34.53 -3.59 -6.97
C ARG A 141 -35.60 -3.78 -5.91
N MET A 142 -35.36 -4.64 -4.93
CA MET A 142 -36.31 -4.87 -3.82
C MET A 142 -36.45 -3.66 -2.88
N THR A 143 -35.50 -2.74 -2.94
CA THR A 143 -35.51 -1.43 -2.27
C THR A 143 -36.08 -0.29 -3.14
N ALA A 144 -36.27 -0.50 -4.45
CA ALA A 144 -36.74 0.53 -5.38
C ALA A 144 -38.14 1.05 -5.00
N GLY A 145 -38.38 2.35 -5.22
CA GLY A 145 -39.62 3.04 -4.84
C GLY A 145 -39.75 3.33 -3.34
N ARG A 146 -38.95 2.70 -2.46
CA ARG A 146 -38.93 2.96 -1.01
C ARG A 146 -37.74 3.80 -0.56
N VAL A 147 -36.56 3.47 -1.07
CA VAL A 147 -35.30 4.21 -0.85
C VAL A 147 -34.53 4.30 -2.17
N PRO A 148 -33.52 5.19 -2.30
CA PRO A 148 -32.66 5.20 -3.48
C PRO A 148 -31.96 3.86 -3.68
N ALA A 149 -31.85 3.37 -4.92
CA ALA A 149 -31.18 2.09 -5.23
C ALA A 149 -29.75 2.01 -4.67
N THR A 150 -29.05 3.15 -4.64
CA THR A 150 -27.71 3.33 -4.06
C THR A 150 -27.63 3.07 -2.55
N SER A 151 -28.76 3.00 -1.84
CA SER A 151 -28.81 2.53 -0.45
C SER A 151 -28.44 1.05 -0.31
N ALA A 152 -28.63 0.23 -1.35
CA ALA A 152 -28.14 -1.15 -1.36
C ALA A 152 -26.60 -1.18 -1.42
N TYR A 153 -25.97 -0.34 -2.24
CA TYR A 153 -24.50 -0.18 -2.29
C TYR A 153 -23.94 0.31 -0.94
N TRP A 154 -24.59 1.29 -0.28
CA TRP A 154 -24.21 1.70 1.07
C TRP A 154 -24.25 0.52 2.08
N ALA A 155 -25.30 -0.28 2.05
CA ALA A 155 -25.48 -1.39 2.97
C ALA A 155 -24.50 -2.54 2.69
N GLU A 156 -24.25 -2.84 1.41
CA GLU A 156 -23.22 -3.76 0.94
C GLU A 156 -21.84 -3.36 1.50
N SER A 157 -21.39 -2.12 1.26
CA SER A 157 -20.05 -1.71 1.70
C SER A 157 -19.94 -1.65 3.22
N ALA A 158 -21.03 -1.35 3.94
CA ALA A 158 -21.08 -1.48 5.40
C ALA A 158 -21.01 -2.94 5.89
N GLY A 159 -21.57 -3.88 5.13
CA GLY A 159 -21.40 -5.32 5.35
C GLY A 159 -19.99 -5.82 5.06
N ALA A 160 -19.35 -5.31 4.00
CA ALA A 160 -17.96 -5.58 3.67
C ALA A 160 -17.01 -5.15 4.82
N VAL A 161 -17.22 -3.98 5.45
CA VAL A 161 -16.50 -3.59 6.67
C VAL A 161 -16.58 -4.66 7.75
N ALA A 162 -17.78 -5.21 8.01
CA ALA A 162 -17.95 -6.28 9.00
C ALA A 162 -17.23 -7.57 8.59
N GLY A 163 -17.20 -7.91 7.29
CA GLY A 163 -16.46 -9.07 6.77
C GLY A 163 -14.94 -8.94 6.94
N GLY A 164 -14.37 -7.77 6.63
CA GLY A 164 -12.93 -7.50 6.77
C GLY A 164 -12.48 -7.43 8.23
N LEU A 165 -13.30 -6.86 9.12
CA LEU A 165 -13.08 -6.89 10.56
C LEU A 165 -13.19 -8.32 11.12
N PHE A 166 -14.21 -9.09 10.71
CA PHE A 166 -14.38 -10.49 11.10
C PHE A 166 -13.15 -11.33 10.70
N TYR A 167 -12.73 -11.26 9.42
CA TYR A 167 -11.52 -11.94 8.93
C TYR A 167 -10.27 -11.61 9.79
N THR A 168 -10.08 -10.33 10.10
CA THR A 168 -8.95 -9.85 10.91
C THR A 168 -8.99 -10.44 12.33
N VAL A 169 -10.18 -10.52 12.94
CA VAL A 169 -10.37 -11.09 14.28
C VAL A 169 -10.20 -12.61 14.27
N SER A 170 -10.81 -13.33 13.32
CA SER A 170 -10.67 -14.80 13.20
C SER A 170 -9.22 -15.22 13.02
N PHE A 171 -8.46 -14.49 12.21
CA PHE A 171 -7.04 -14.75 12.01
C PHE A 171 -6.19 -14.42 13.26
N SER A 172 -6.56 -13.37 14.00
CA SER A 172 -5.91 -13.02 15.28
C SER A 172 -6.11 -14.07 16.39
N PHE A 173 -7.13 -14.92 16.26
CA PHE A 173 -7.37 -16.09 17.12
C PHE A 173 -6.86 -17.42 16.53
N SER A 174 -6.07 -17.38 15.44
CA SER A 174 -5.55 -18.56 14.74
C SER A 174 -6.63 -19.58 14.35
N LEU A 175 -7.85 -19.12 14.03
CA LEU A 175 -8.91 -20.00 13.54
C LEU A 175 -8.58 -20.52 12.14
N PRO A 176 -8.72 -21.84 11.87
CA PRO A 176 -8.54 -22.40 10.54
C PRO A 176 -9.42 -21.71 9.50
N VAL A 177 -8.91 -21.60 8.27
CA VAL A 177 -9.60 -20.91 7.16
C VAL A 177 -10.96 -21.55 6.83
N THR A 178 -11.10 -22.86 7.03
CA THR A 178 -12.39 -23.59 6.95
C THR A 178 -13.41 -23.12 7.99
N ALA A 179 -12.98 -22.91 9.24
CA ALA A 179 -13.83 -22.42 10.33
C ALA A 179 -14.21 -20.93 10.13
N ALA A 180 -13.29 -20.10 9.61
CA ALA A 180 -13.60 -18.73 9.20
C ALA A 180 -14.64 -18.70 8.06
N SER A 181 -14.52 -19.62 7.09
CA SER A 181 -15.50 -19.77 5.99
C SER A 181 -16.88 -20.22 6.48
N ALA A 182 -16.96 -20.99 7.58
CA ALA A 182 -18.23 -21.45 8.15
C ALA A 182 -19.13 -20.30 8.66
N ALA A 183 -18.54 -19.18 9.09
CA ALA A 183 -19.30 -17.99 9.46
C ALA A 183 -20.02 -17.33 8.26
N ALA A 184 -19.51 -17.50 7.04
CA ALA A 184 -20.21 -17.10 5.83
C ALA A 184 -21.53 -17.87 5.67
N VAL A 185 -21.50 -19.19 5.90
CA VAL A 185 -22.69 -20.05 5.87
C VAL A 185 -23.73 -19.59 6.90
N LEU A 186 -23.30 -19.25 8.12
CA LEU A 186 -24.22 -18.75 9.15
C LEU A 186 -24.85 -17.41 8.75
N VAL A 187 -24.05 -16.42 8.34
CA VAL A 187 -24.56 -15.08 7.99
C VAL A 187 -25.48 -15.15 6.76
N SER A 188 -25.16 -15.97 5.76
CA SER A 188 -25.99 -16.11 4.56
C SER A 188 -27.33 -16.78 4.87
N THR A 189 -27.33 -17.87 5.65
CA THR A 189 -28.54 -18.64 5.98
C THR A 189 -29.44 -17.87 6.94
N MET A 190 -28.89 -17.12 7.90
CA MET A 190 -29.68 -16.19 8.72
C MET A 190 -30.33 -15.09 7.87
N ALA A 191 -29.62 -14.49 6.91
CA ALA A 191 -30.19 -13.48 6.03
C ALA A 191 -31.24 -14.06 5.06
N ALA A 192 -31.03 -15.28 4.55
CA ALA A 192 -32.00 -16.00 3.71
C ALA A 192 -33.26 -16.41 4.49
N ALA A 193 -33.09 -16.90 5.73
CA ALA A 193 -34.19 -17.21 6.64
C ALA A 193 -35.00 -15.95 6.99
N TRP A 194 -34.34 -14.83 7.28
CA TRP A 194 -35.00 -13.54 7.52
C TRP A 194 -35.84 -13.07 6.31
N LEU A 195 -35.29 -13.21 5.10
CA LEU A 195 -36.00 -12.91 3.85
C LEU A 195 -37.25 -13.81 3.66
N LEU A 196 -37.14 -15.11 3.92
CA LEU A 196 -38.26 -16.06 3.83
C LEU A 196 -39.32 -15.83 4.92
N TYR A 197 -38.91 -15.52 6.15
CA TYR A 197 -39.79 -15.17 7.27
C TYR A 197 -40.68 -13.96 6.94
N LEU A 198 -40.09 -12.89 6.39
CA LEU A 198 -40.82 -11.69 5.96
C LEU A 198 -41.75 -11.92 4.76
N ARG A 199 -41.56 -13.00 4.00
CA ARG A 199 -42.48 -13.50 2.97
C ARG A 199 -43.50 -14.51 3.51
N ARG A 200 -43.57 -14.70 4.84
CA ARG A 200 -44.44 -15.64 5.57
C ARG A 200 -44.14 -17.13 5.33
N HIS A 201 -42.97 -17.47 4.77
CA HIS A 201 -42.50 -18.85 4.60
C HIS A 201 -41.73 -19.34 5.84
N THR A 202 -42.38 -19.31 7.02
CA THR A 202 -41.75 -19.52 8.33
C THR A 202 -41.09 -20.91 8.48
N ALA A 203 -41.75 -21.98 8.04
CA ALA A 203 -41.19 -23.34 8.11
C ALA A 203 -39.90 -23.48 7.27
N VAL A 204 -39.87 -22.90 6.06
CA VAL A 204 -38.69 -22.90 5.19
C VAL A 204 -37.57 -22.03 5.77
N ALA A 205 -37.92 -20.88 6.39
CA ALA A 205 -36.96 -20.05 7.09
C ALA A 205 -36.27 -20.79 8.25
N LEU A 206 -37.03 -21.52 9.06
CA LEU A 206 -36.49 -22.35 10.16
C LEU A 206 -35.60 -23.49 9.62
N ALA A 207 -36.00 -24.16 8.54
CA ALA A 207 -35.19 -25.20 7.90
C ALA A 207 -33.86 -24.66 7.36
N VAL A 208 -33.86 -23.49 6.71
CA VAL A 208 -32.65 -22.83 6.20
C VAL A 208 -31.72 -22.39 7.34
N ALA A 209 -32.26 -21.82 8.43
CA ALA A 209 -31.47 -21.46 9.61
C ALA A 209 -30.88 -22.69 10.31
N GLY A 210 -31.66 -23.78 10.44
CA GLY A 210 -31.19 -25.05 11.00
C GLY A 210 -30.08 -25.69 10.18
N ALA A 211 -30.22 -25.70 8.84
CA ALA A 211 -29.17 -26.17 7.94
C ALA A 211 -27.87 -25.34 8.06
N GLY A 212 -27.99 -24.02 8.24
CA GLY A 212 -26.85 -23.14 8.52
C GLY A 212 -26.13 -23.47 9.84
N ALA A 213 -26.89 -23.70 10.92
CA ALA A 213 -26.34 -24.09 12.21
C ALA A 213 -25.66 -25.47 12.16
N ILE A 214 -26.26 -26.45 11.46
CA ILE A 214 -25.65 -27.78 11.25
C ILE A 214 -24.36 -27.65 10.41
N GLY A 215 -24.37 -26.86 9.34
CA GLY A 215 -23.18 -26.59 8.52
C GLY A 215 -22.04 -25.95 9.31
N LEU A 216 -22.36 -25.02 10.22
CA LEU A 216 -21.39 -24.43 11.14
C LEU A 216 -20.75 -25.48 12.06
N VAL A 217 -21.56 -26.33 12.71
CA VAL A 217 -21.05 -27.41 13.59
C VAL A 217 -20.19 -28.39 12.80
N LEU A 218 -20.63 -28.82 11.61
CA LEU A 218 -19.86 -29.72 10.76
C LEU A 218 -18.50 -29.13 10.34
N ALA A 219 -18.41 -27.82 10.10
CA ALA A 219 -17.15 -27.17 9.72
C ALA A 219 -16.13 -27.05 10.88
N PHE A 220 -16.57 -27.16 12.14
CA PHE A 220 -15.68 -27.27 13.31
C PHE A 220 -15.32 -28.72 13.67
N VAL A 221 -16.16 -29.69 13.32
CA VAL A 221 -15.99 -31.12 13.68
C VAL A 221 -15.30 -31.93 12.57
N ALA A 222 -15.54 -31.63 11.30
CA ALA A 222 -14.94 -32.34 10.19
C ALA A 222 -13.50 -31.86 9.90
N PRO A 223 -12.52 -32.77 9.70
CA PRO A 223 -11.12 -32.43 9.45
C PRO A 223 -10.90 -31.98 7.99
N LEU A 224 -11.67 -30.98 7.54
CA LEU A 224 -11.69 -30.49 6.16
C LEU A 224 -10.33 -29.94 5.70
N SER A 225 -9.56 -29.31 6.59
CA SER A 225 -8.19 -28.85 6.28
C SER A 225 -7.28 -30.03 5.96
N ALA A 226 -7.20 -31.01 6.87
CA ALA A 226 -6.37 -32.20 6.70
C ALA A 226 -6.75 -33.02 5.45
N ILE A 227 -8.06 -33.19 5.16
CA ILE A 227 -8.53 -33.88 3.95
C ILE A 227 -8.09 -33.11 2.69
N SER A 228 -8.26 -31.78 2.67
CA SER A 228 -7.89 -30.95 1.52
C SER A 228 -6.38 -30.91 1.22
N LEU A 229 -5.53 -31.07 2.26
CA LEU A 229 -4.08 -31.10 2.13
C LEU A 229 -3.51 -32.42 1.58
N LEU A 230 -4.27 -33.52 1.60
CA LEU A 230 -3.83 -34.80 1.03
C LEU A 230 -3.50 -34.69 -0.48
N GLY A 231 -4.14 -33.74 -1.18
CA GLY A 231 -3.86 -33.46 -2.59
C GLY A 231 -2.61 -32.60 -2.83
N TRP A 232 -2.11 -31.85 -1.84
CA TRP A 232 -0.99 -30.92 -2.02
C TRP A 232 0.37 -31.61 -2.01
N PHE A 233 0.51 -32.65 -1.21
CA PHE A 233 1.77 -33.35 -0.96
C PHE A 233 1.63 -34.85 -1.27
N PRO A 234 1.36 -35.23 -2.54
CA PRO A 234 1.12 -36.62 -2.92
C PRO A 234 2.31 -37.52 -2.52
N GLY A 235 2.02 -38.61 -1.82
CA GLY A 235 3.02 -39.53 -1.29
C GLY A 235 3.76 -39.06 -0.03
N GLN A 236 3.41 -37.90 0.53
CA GLN A 236 3.98 -37.39 1.78
C GLN A 236 2.91 -37.30 2.87
N ARG A 237 3.26 -37.62 4.12
CA ARG A 237 2.37 -37.45 5.27
C ARG A 237 2.54 -36.04 5.84
N VAL A 238 1.48 -35.23 5.90
CA VAL A 238 1.49 -33.98 6.69
C VAL A 238 1.58 -34.34 8.17
N VAL A 239 2.49 -33.69 8.90
CA VAL A 239 2.74 -33.92 10.34
C VAL A 239 2.54 -32.65 11.17
N LEU A 240 2.68 -31.47 10.55
CA LEU A 240 2.32 -30.17 11.14
C LEU A 240 1.68 -29.27 10.06
N GLU A 241 0.55 -28.65 10.39
CA GLU A 241 -0.08 -27.53 9.68
C GLU A 241 -0.12 -26.37 10.69
N THR A 242 0.36 -25.17 10.34
CA THR A 242 0.30 -24.00 11.23
C THR A 242 0.17 -22.71 10.43
N ASP A 243 -0.85 -21.92 10.75
CA ASP A 243 -1.11 -20.62 10.14
C ASP A 243 -0.30 -19.50 10.82
N GLY A 244 0.75 -19.03 10.14
CA GLY A 244 1.58 -17.92 10.60
C GLY A 244 1.10 -16.55 10.09
N PRO A 245 1.41 -15.45 10.81
CA PRO A 245 1.10 -14.08 10.37
C PRO A 245 1.86 -13.61 9.11
N TYR A 246 2.76 -14.45 8.57
CA TYR A 246 3.55 -14.21 7.35
C TYR A 246 3.31 -15.24 6.23
N GLY A 247 2.63 -16.35 6.51
CA GLY A 247 2.37 -17.45 5.57
C GLY A 247 1.83 -18.70 6.27
N ASP A 248 1.33 -19.67 5.52
CA ASP A 248 1.18 -21.04 6.03
C ASP A 248 2.55 -21.70 6.19
N ILE A 249 2.69 -22.50 7.25
CA ILE A 249 3.84 -23.33 7.53
C ILE A 249 3.38 -24.79 7.60
N VAL A 250 3.92 -25.63 6.71
CA VAL A 250 3.57 -27.06 6.63
C VAL A 250 4.83 -27.90 6.78
N VAL A 251 4.79 -28.91 7.66
CA VAL A 251 5.85 -29.93 7.76
C VAL A 251 5.31 -31.28 7.31
N THR A 252 5.93 -31.86 6.30
CA THR A 252 5.61 -33.19 5.79
C THR A 252 6.71 -34.21 6.15
N GLN A 253 6.41 -35.49 5.99
CA GLN A 253 7.35 -36.59 6.11
C GLN A 253 7.21 -37.56 4.93
N ALA A 254 8.33 -37.91 4.30
CA ALA A 254 8.42 -38.87 3.20
C ALA A 254 9.78 -39.58 3.22
N GLY A 255 9.83 -40.89 2.96
CA GLY A 255 11.09 -41.66 2.97
C GLY A 255 11.84 -41.71 4.32
N GLY A 256 11.20 -41.29 5.42
CA GLY A 256 11.84 -41.09 6.73
C GLY A 256 12.29 -39.65 6.98
N GLU A 257 12.61 -38.89 5.92
CA GLU A 257 12.97 -37.48 5.98
C GLU A 257 11.76 -36.57 6.21
N ARG A 258 12.01 -35.35 6.71
CA ARG A 258 10.98 -34.35 6.97
C ARG A 258 11.29 -33.05 6.23
N PHE A 259 10.27 -32.46 5.60
CA PHE A 259 10.39 -31.27 4.75
C PHE A 259 9.53 -30.14 5.32
N LEU A 260 10.12 -28.95 5.46
CA LEU A 260 9.48 -27.73 5.94
C LEU A 260 9.16 -26.83 4.74
N TYR A 261 7.89 -26.47 4.60
CA TYR A 261 7.38 -25.58 3.56
C TYR A 261 6.81 -24.29 4.17
N GLU A 262 6.98 -23.18 3.46
CA GLU A 262 6.37 -21.87 3.74
C GLU A 262 5.69 -21.36 2.46
N ASN A 263 4.40 -21.03 2.49
CA ASN A 263 3.63 -20.62 1.29
C ASN A 263 3.84 -21.60 0.10
N GLY A 264 3.79 -22.90 0.39
CA GLY A 264 4.02 -23.98 -0.56
C GLY A 264 5.45 -24.11 -1.13
N LEU A 265 6.42 -23.29 -0.70
CA LEU A 265 7.83 -23.36 -1.12
C LEU A 265 8.68 -24.13 -0.11
N PRO A 266 9.63 -24.99 -0.53
CA PRO A 266 10.53 -25.69 0.39
C PRO A 266 11.53 -24.72 1.02
N VAL A 267 11.61 -24.72 2.35
CA VAL A 267 12.53 -23.88 3.15
C VAL A 267 13.70 -24.70 3.68
N ALA A 268 13.45 -25.90 4.19
CA ALA A 268 14.47 -26.78 4.77
C ALA A 268 14.05 -28.25 4.72
N ALA A 269 15.03 -29.16 4.70
CA ALA A 269 14.85 -30.59 4.91
C ALA A 269 15.65 -31.05 6.15
N SER A 270 15.19 -32.09 6.84
CA SER A 270 15.82 -32.53 8.11
C SER A 270 17.29 -32.96 7.98
N ASN A 271 17.70 -33.36 6.78
CA ASN A 271 19.00 -33.96 6.49
C ASN A 271 19.83 -33.16 5.46
N ASP A 272 19.42 -31.93 5.08
CA ASP A 272 20.17 -31.10 4.12
C ASP A 272 21.01 -30.01 4.82
N PRO A 273 22.32 -30.22 5.04
CA PRO A 273 23.20 -29.19 5.60
C PRO A 273 23.67 -28.17 4.55
N ARG A 274 23.47 -28.40 3.24
CA ARG A 274 24.15 -27.66 2.16
C ARG A 274 23.94 -26.15 2.25
N ALA A 275 22.68 -25.73 2.36
CA ALA A 275 22.32 -24.33 2.36
C ALA A 275 22.92 -23.56 3.55
N ALA A 276 23.11 -24.24 4.69
CA ALA A 276 23.78 -23.69 5.86
C ALA A 276 25.30 -23.68 5.69
N GLU A 277 25.91 -24.82 5.35
CA GLU A 277 27.37 -24.94 5.19
C GLU A 277 27.93 -23.96 4.14
N GLU A 278 27.24 -23.81 2.99
CA GLU A 278 27.64 -22.84 1.95
C GLU A 278 27.60 -21.40 2.49
N ILE A 279 26.45 -20.89 2.96
CA ILE A 279 26.37 -19.47 3.35
C ILE A 279 27.18 -19.15 4.62
N VAL A 280 27.26 -20.08 5.58
CA VAL A 280 27.93 -19.87 6.86
C VAL A 280 29.45 -19.95 6.71
N HIS A 281 29.97 -21.04 6.13
CA HIS A 281 31.42 -21.21 6.07
C HIS A 281 32.06 -20.19 5.14
N PHE A 282 31.42 -19.87 4.00
CA PHE A 282 31.96 -18.90 3.04
C PHE A 282 32.13 -17.52 3.69
N ALA A 283 31.27 -17.19 4.66
CA ALA A 283 31.30 -15.96 5.45
C ALA A 283 32.34 -16.00 6.58
N LEU A 284 32.27 -17.00 7.48
CA LEU A 284 33.08 -16.99 8.71
C LEU A 284 34.57 -17.19 8.44
N VAL A 285 34.97 -17.97 7.42
CA VAL A 285 36.39 -18.17 7.09
C VAL A 285 37.10 -16.95 6.49
N GLN A 286 36.37 -15.85 6.25
CA GLN A 286 36.95 -14.58 5.85
C GLN A 286 37.70 -13.90 7.00
N ARG A 287 37.37 -14.20 8.27
CA ARG A 287 37.92 -13.52 9.46
C ARG A 287 38.51 -14.50 10.49
N PRO A 288 39.65 -14.15 11.11
CA PRO A 288 40.24 -14.99 12.15
C PRO A 288 39.44 -14.86 13.45
N LYS A 289 38.93 -15.99 13.97
CA LYS A 289 38.21 -16.08 15.25
C LYS A 289 37.03 -15.08 15.38
N PRO A 290 35.99 -15.17 14.53
CA PRO A 290 34.78 -14.37 14.71
C PRO A 290 34.16 -14.64 16.09
N ARG A 291 33.78 -13.58 16.82
CA ARG A 291 33.21 -13.67 18.17
C ARG A 291 31.72 -13.42 18.18
N ARG A 292 31.26 -12.43 17.41
CA ARG A 292 29.85 -12.01 17.38
C ARG A 292 29.30 -12.12 15.98
N VAL A 293 28.25 -12.92 15.83
CA VAL A 293 27.56 -13.14 14.55
C VAL A 293 26.12 -12.65 14.64
N LEU A 294 25.73 -11.82 13.67
CA LEU A 294 24.33 -11.50 13.38
C LEU A 294 23.81 -12.50 12.35
N LEU A 295 22.72 -13.18 12.66
CA LEU A 295 22.02 -14.08 11.75
C LEU A 295 20.61 -13.53 11.49
N VAL A 296 20.26 -13.26 10.23
CA VAL A 296 18.93 -12.82 9.81
C VAL A 296 18.28 -13.95 9.02
N GLY A 297 17.18 -14.51 9.53
CA GLY A 297 16.61 -15.77 9.05
C GLY A 297 17.47 -16.98 9.44
N GLY A 298 17.58 -17.97 8.56
CA GLY A 298 18.57 -19.07 8.64
C GLY A 298 18.41 -20.11 9.75
N LEU A 299 17.60 -19.88 10.79
CA LEU A 299 17.37 -20.85 11.88
C LEU A 299 16.69 -22.15 11.39
N ALA A 300 15.81 -22.02 10.38
CA ALA A 300 15.12 -23.14 9.74
C ALA A 300 16.08 -24.12 9.03
N ILE A 301 17.10 -23.61 8.33
CA ILE A 301 18.15 -24.42 7.66
C ILE A 301 19.28 -24.85 8.62
N GLY A 302 19.21 -24.50 9.92
CA GLY A 302 20.21 -24.92 10.90
C GLY A 302 21.51 -24.11 10.92
N ALA A 303 21.54 -22.92 10.34
CA ALA A 303 22.75 -22.08 10.22
C ALA A 303 23.44 -21.79 11.58
N ASP A 304 22.69 -21.77 12.68
CA ASP A 304 23.24 -21.61 14.04
C ASP A 304 24.20 -22.73 14.46
N ARG A 305 23.97 -23.97 14.01
CA ARG A 305 24.84 -25.12 14.29
C ARG A 305 26.19 -24.95 13.59
N GLU A 306 26.14 -24.51 12.34
CA GLU A 306 27.32 -24.26 11.51
C GLU A 306 28.13 -23.06 12.00
N ILE A 307 27.46 -22.01 12.49
CA ILE A 307 28.13 -20.87 13.13
C ILE A 307 28.81 -21.32 14.45
N ALA A 308 28.15 -22.19 15.23
CA ALA A 308 28.68 -22.66 16.51
C ALA A 308 29.98 -23.48 16.37
N LYS A 309 30.24 -24.13 15.22
CA LYS A 309 31.50 -24.85 14.94
C LYS A 309 32.75 -23.96 15.06
N TYR A 310 32.62 -22.63 14.96
CA TYR A 310 33.72 -21.67 15.07
C TYR A 310 34.03 -21.21 16.51
N GLY A 311 33.30 -21.68 17.52
CA GLY A 311 33.51 -21.28 18.92
C GLY A 311 33.14 -19.81 19.21
N VAL A 312 32.12 -19.29 18.51
CA VAL A 312 31.66 -17.90 18.66
C VAL A 312 31.15 -17.60 20.08
N GLU A 313 31.35 -16.37 20.56
CA GLU A 313 30.86 -15.92 21.87
C GLU A 313 29.32 -15.73 21.87
N ARG A 314 28.75 -15.26 20.75
CA ARG A 314 27.33 -14.95 20.64
C ARG A 314 26.82 -14.96 19.20
N ILE A 315 25.64 -15.56 19.01
CA ILE A 315 24.83 -15.47 17.80
C ILE A 315 23.55 -14.71 18.16
N ASP A 316 23.37 -13.50 17.63
CA ASP A 316 22.05 -12.84 17.65
C ASP A 316 21.29 -13.25 16.40
N ALA A 317 20.34 -14.16 16.55
CA ALA A 317 19.50 -14.66 15.47
C ALA A 317 18.16 -13.91 15.45
N VAL A 318 17.84 -13.26 14.34
CA VAL A 318 16.63 -12.44 14.18
C VAL A 318 15.69 -13.10 13.20
N GLU A 319 14.49 -13.41 13.67
CA GLU A 319 13.41 -13.98 12.89
C GLU A 319 12.13 -13.15 13.09
N ILE A 320 11.36 -12.96 12.04
CA ILE A 320 10.13 -12.16 12.06
C ILE A 320 8.89 -13.03 12.26
N ASP A 321 8.89 -14.27 11.73
CA ASP A 321 7.78 -15.19 11.89
C ASP A 321 7.94 -16.16 13.07
N ARG A 322 6.91 -16.19 13.91
CA ARG A 322 6.82 -17.09 15.05
C ARG A 322 6.46 -18.51 14.62
N ALA A 323 5.62 -18.69 13.59
CA ALA A 323 5.19 -20.01 13.15
C ALA A 323 6.36 -20.79 12.53
N LEU A 324 7.14 -20.15 11.65
CA LEU A 324 8.38 -20.70 11.10
C LEU A 324 9.38 -21.08 12.21
N LEU A 325 9.56 -20.23 13.23
CA LEU A 325 10.44 -20.51 14.36
C LEU A 325 9.96 -21.72 15.20
N GLU A 326 8.66 -21.83 15.46
CA GLU A 326 8.07 -22.94 16.23
C GLU A 326 8.08 -24.26 15.44
N ALA A 327 7.85 -24.22 14.12
CA ALA A 327 7.96 -25.37 13.23
C ALA A 327 9.41 -25.86 13.07
N ALA A 328 10.37 -24.96 12.86
CA ALA A 328 11.81 -25.30 12.85
C ALA A 328 12.27 -25.85 14.21
N SER A 329 11.75 -25.31 15.31
CA SER A 329 11.97 -25.81 16.67
C SER A 329 11.41 -27.24 16.86
N TRP A 330 10.22 -27.52 16.33
CA TRP A 330 9.60 -28.85 16.33
C TRP A 330 10.42 -29.84 15.48
N LEU A 331 10.79 -29.45 14.26
CA LEU A 331 11.59 -30.26 13.32
C LEU A 331 12.91 -30.72 13.96
N ARG A 332 13.60 -29.81 14.66
CA ARG A 332 14.87 -30.07 15.35
C ARG A 332 14.69 -30.96 16.58
N ARG A 333 13.66 -30.75 17.40
CA ARG A 333 13.34 -31.65 18.53
C ARG A 333 13.02 -33.07 18.06
N GLN A 334 12.38 -33.21 16.91
CA GLN A 334 12.03 -34.51 16.30
C GLN A 334 13.21 -35.20 15.59
N ALA A 335 14.36 -34.54 15.46
CA ALA A 335 15.61 -35.09 14.92
C ALA A 335 16.66 -35.40 16.01
N ALA A 336 16.51 -34.84 17.21
CA ALA A 336 17.36 -35.18 18.36
C ALA A 336 16.71 -36.28 19.19
N SER A 337 17.45 -37.35 19.51
CA SER A 337 16.99 -38.47 20.34
C SER A 337 16.85 -38.14 21.84
N SER A 338 17.07 -36.90 22.25
CA SER A 338 16.98 -36.43 23.64
C SER A 338 16.23 -35.09 23.76
N SER A 339 15.02 -35.13 24.30
CA SER A 339 14.09 -34.00 24.35
C SER A 339 14.00 -33.35 25.73
N ALA A 340 14.65 -32.19 25.91
CA ALA A 340 14.42 -31.27 27.05
C ALA A 340 14.99 -29.86 26.84
N GLY A 341 16.16 -29.74 26.18
CA GLY A 341 16.95 -28.51 26.14
C GLY A 341 16.52 -27.46 25.09
N ASN A 342 17.30 -26.38 25.01
CA ASN A 342 17.21 -25.37 23.96
C ASN A 342 17.38 -26.05 22.57
N PRO A 343 16.44 -25.88 21.62
CA PRO A 343 16.57 -26.44 20.27
C PRO A 343 17.68 -25.78 19.43
N TRP A 344 18.12 -24.58 19.81
CA TRP A 344 19.17 -23.79 19.16
C TRP A 344 20.54 -24.05 19.80
N ALA A 345 21.62 -23.77 19.07
CA ALA A 345 22.97 -23.88 19.62
C ALA A 345 23.16 -22.98 20.86
N ALA A 346 24.03 -23.39 21.80
CA ALA A 346 24.19 -22.71 23.09
C ALA A 346 24.45 -21.19 23.04
N PRO A 347 25.25 -20.62 22.11
CA PRO A 347 25.48 -19.17 22.04
C PRO A 347 24.34 -18.38 21.34
N VAL A 348 23.22 -19.01 20.97
CA VAL A 348 22.12 -18.37 20.24
C VAL A 348 21.18 -17.62 21.16
N ARG A 349 21.02 -16.32 20.88
CA ARG A 349 19.91 -15.49 21.37
C ARG A 349 18.97 -15.22 20.20
N VAL A 350 17.75 -15.75 20.28
CA VAL A 350 16.69 -15.49 19.29
C VAL A 350 15.96 -14.19 19.61
N TRP A 351 15.72 -13.38 18.58
CA TRP A 351 14.96 -12.14 18.62
C TRP A 351 13.78 -12.25 17.66
N LEU A 352 12.57 -12.32 18.20
CA LEU A 352 11.32 -12.34 17.42
C LEU A 352 10.92 -10.90 17.05
N GLU A 353 11.50 -10.36 15.98
CA GLU A 353 11.24 -8.99 15.53
C GLU A 353 11.59 -8.74 14.05
N ASP A 354 11.22 -7.56 13.54
CA ASP A 354 11.59 -7.09 12.22
C ASP A 354 13.14 -6.93 12.08
N PRO A 355 13.81 -7.61 11.13
CA PRO A 355 15.27 -7.53 11.01
C PRO A 355 15.82 -6.12 10.74
N ARG A 356 15.05 -5.25 10.08
CA ARG A 356 15.44 -3.84 9.85
C ARG A 356 15.27 -3.03 11.13
N ALA A 357 14.32 -3.38 12.00
CA ALA A 357 14.19 -2.79 13.34
C ALA A 357 15.32 -3.24 14.26
N PHE A 358 15.68 -4.54 14.27
CA PHE A 358 16.81 -5.05 15.03
C PHE A 358 18.12 -4.36 14.63
N VAL A 359 18.44 -4.36 13.33
CA VAL A 359 19.71 -3.81 12.82
C VAL A 359 19.88 -2.32 13.16
N ARG A 360 18.79 -1.53 13.15
CA ARG A 360 18.82 -0.11 13.58
C ARG A 360 19.06 0.11 15.08
N ARG A 361 18.82 -0.90 15.93
CA ARG A 361 19.01 -0.86 17.39
C ARG A 361 20.05 -1.85 17.89
N ALA A 362 20.86 -2.39 16.98
CA ALA A 362 21.71 -3.54 17.23
C ALA A 362 22.78 -3.24 18.29
N PRO A 363 23.00 -4.15 19.27
CA PRO A 363 24.03 -4.00 20.32
C PRO A 363 25.44 -4.36 19.82
N GLY A 364 25.77 -3.91 18.61
CA GLY A 364 27.00 -4.23 17.90
C GLY A 364 28.27 -3.60 18.50
N PRO A 365 29.43 -3.79 17.86
CA PRO A 365 29.59 -4.37 16.52
C PRO A 365 29.55 -5.91 16.45
N TYR A 366 29.29 -6.43 15.25
CA TYR A 366 29.41 -7.85 14.86
C TYR A 366 30.59 -8.07 13.90
N ASP A 367 31.20 -9.25 13.93
CA ASP A 367 32.27 -9.62 13.01
C ASP A 367 31.75 -10.14 11.67
N VAL A 368 30.60 -10.82 11.70
CA VAL A 368 29.92 -11.35 10.52
C VAL A 368 28.40 -11.12 10.64
N ALA A 369 27.77 -10.74 9.54
CA ALA A 369 26.32 -10.67 9.38
C ALA A 369 25.87 -11.57 8.23
N ILE A 370 25.08 -12.60 8.53
CA ILE A 370 24.56 -13.56 7.55
C ILE A 370 23.08 -13.24 7.30
N VAL A 371 22.74 -12.94 6.05
CA VAL A 371 21.37 -12.75 5.57
C VAL A 371 20.93 -14.03 4.86
N ALA A 372 20.41 -14.97 5.65
CA ALA A 372 19.88 -16.26 5.23
C ALA A 372 18.34 -16.25 5.22
N GLY A 373 17.76 -15.15 4.73
CA GLY A 373 16.32 -15.02 4.49
C GLY A 373 15.91 -15.55 3.12
N ALA A 374 14.61 -15.69 2.90
CA ALA A 374 14.04 -16.06 1.61
C ALA A 374 14.43 -15.08 0.49
N ASP A 375 14.41 -15.57 -0.75
CA ASP A 375 14.65 -14.78 -1.96
C ASP A 375 13.65 -13.61 -2.10
N PRO A 376 13.99 -12.54 -2.85
CA PRO A 376 13.19 -11.32 -2.97
C PRO A 376 11.94 -11.48 -3.87
N ARG A 377 11.24 -12.61 -3.74
CA ARG A 377 9.98 -12.99 -4.39
C ARG A 377 8.87 -11.96 -4.13
N THR A 378 8.83 -11.40 -2.91
CA THR A 378 7.88 -10.35 -2.50
C THR A 378 8.55 -9.00 -2.22
N ALA A 379 7.78 -7.92 -2.20
CA ALA A 379 8.24 -6.61 -1.72
C ALA A 379 8.66 -6.64 -0.24
N ALA A 380 8.04 -7.51 0.56
CA ALA A 380 8.37 -7.74 1.97
C ALA A 380 9.73 -8.42 2.17
N GLY A 381 10.14 -9.32 1.28
CA GLY A 381 11.49 -9.91 1.26
C GLY A 381 12.54 -8.96 0.64
N ALA A 382 12.21 -8.34 -0.50
CA ALA A 382 13.13 -7.49 -1.27
C ALA A 382 13.72 -6.29 -0.51
N ARG A 383 13.07 -5.84 0.56
CA ARG A 383 13.58 -4.80 1.47
C ARG A 383 14.86 -5.21 2.23
N LEU A 384 15.14 -6.51 2.38
CA LEU A 384 16.38 -7.03 2.98
C LEU A 384 17.58 -7.04 2.00
N TYR A 385 17.38 -6.56 0.77
CA TYR A 385 18.40 -6.54 -0.29
C TYR A 385 18.66 -5.10 -0.81
N THR A 386 18.39 -4.08 0.01
CA THR A 386 18.40 -2.64 -0.36
C THR A 386 19.68 -1.93 0.08
N GLU A 387 20.04 -0.83 -0.60
CA GLU A 387 21.16 0.02 -0.18
C GLU A 387 20.94 0.52 1.26
N GLU A 388 19.71 0.91 1.59
CA GLU A 388 19.33 1.42 2.91
C GLU A 388 19.46 0.36 4.02
N PHE A 389 19.10 -0.91 3.76
CA PHE A 389 19.33 -2.01 4.71
C PHE A 389 20.82 -2.34 4.85
N PHE A 390 21.56 -2.48 3.74
CA PHE A 390 22.99 -2.79 3.80
C PHE A 390 23.80 -1.68 4.49
N ARG A 391 23.42 -0.40 4.35
CA ARG A 391 23.99 0.70 5.15
C ARG A 391 23.76 0.51 6.65
N ALA A 392 22.57 0.07 7.05
CA ALA A 392 22.27 -0.20 8.45
C ALA A 392 23.08 -1.39 8.99
N VAL A 393 23.23 -2.46 8.21
CA VAL A 393 24.09 -3.61 8.56
C VAL A 393 25.57 -3.18 8.67
N SER A 394 26.06 -2.38 7.70
CA SER A 394 27.44 -1.85 7.77
C SER A 394 27.69 -0.93 8.98
N ALA A 395 26.65 -0.34 9.57
CA ALA A 395 26.77 0.49 10.77
C ALA A 395 26.81 -0.33 12.08
N CYS A 396 26.42 -1.62 12.05
CA CYS A 396 26.53 -2.53 13.20
C CYS A 396 27.62 -3.62 13.04
N LEU A 397 28.47 -3.52 12.01
CA LEU A 397 29.64 -4.38 11.83
C LEU A 397 30.91 -3.77 12.46
N THR A 398 31.93 -4.59 12.72
CA THR A 398 33.30 -4.14 12.95
C THR A 398 33.88 -3.53 11.67
N PRO A 399 34.99 -2.75 11.72
CA PRO A 399 35.58 -2.13 10.52
C PRO A 399 35.92 -3.13 9.41
N GLY A 400 36.40 -4.32 9.78
CA GLY A 400 36.64 -5.44 8.87
C GLY A 400 35.45 -6.37 8.65
N GLY A 401 34.30 -6.14 9.27
CA GLY A 401 33.18 -7.08 9.31
C GLY A 401 32.65 -7.49 7.94
N VAL A 402 32.07 -8.68 7.85
CA VAL A 402 31.65 -9.31 6.58
C VAL A 402 30.13 -9.50 6.55
N VAL A 403 29.48 -9.04 5.49
CA VAL A 403 28.11 -9.46 5.15
C VAL A 403 28.16 -10.64 4.20
N ALA A 404 27.32 -11.66 4.44
CA ALA A 404 27.02 -12.72 3.49
C ALA A 404 25.52 -12.73 3.13
N VAL A 405 25.22 -12.87 1.84
CA VAL A 405 23.85 -12.90 1.29
C VAL A 405 23.79 -13.98 0.21
N ALA A 406 22.85 -14.93 0.28
CA ALA A 406 22.63 -15.91 -0.77
C ALA A 406 21.37 -15.61 -1.58
N LEU A 407 21.43 -15.72 -2.90
CA LEU A 407 20.28 -15.56 -3.79
C LEU A 407 20.25 -16.73 -4.78
N GLU A 408 19.07 -17.23 -5.13
CA GLU A 408 18.89 -18.21 -6.22
C GLU A 408 19.67 -17.79 -7.46
N GLY A 409 20.49 -18.69 -8.01
CA GLY A 409 21.28 -18.41 -9.19
C GLY A 409 22.07 -19.63 -9.61
N SER A 410 22.18 -19.84 -10.91
CA SER A 410 22.77 -21.01 -11.54
C SER A 410 24.29 -20.94 -11.55
N GLY A 411 24.93 -22.03 -11.14
CA GLY A 411 26.38 -22.18 -11.18
C GLY A 411 26.97 -22.19 -12.59
N ASN A 412 26.18 -22.57 -13.62
CA ASN A 412 26.69 -22.98 -14.94
C ASN A 412 26.04 -22.27 -16.15
N TYR A 413 24.74 -21.97 -16.12
CA TYR A 413 24.01 -21.32 -17.22
C TYR A 413 23.10 -20.22 -16.67
N ARG A 414 23.32 -18.96 -17.06
CA ARG A 414 22.62 -17.81 -16.49
C ARG A 414 21.78 -17.10 -17.55
N SER A 415 20.49 -16.91 -17.26
CA SER A 415 19.63 -16.13 -18.16
C SER A 415 19.96 -14.63 -18.09
N ALA A 416 19.63 -13.86 -19.13
CA ALA A 416 19.84 -12.41 -19.10
C ALA A 416 19.09 -11.72 -17.94
N ALA A 417 17.92 -12.23 -17.56
CA ALA A 417 17.13 -11.71 -16.44
C ALA A 417 17.73 -12.08 -15.07
N GLU A 418 18.36 -13.24 -14.96
CA GLU A 418 19.14 -13.64 -13.78
C GLU A 418 20.43 -12.82 -13.66
N LEU A 419 21.13 -12.56 -14.77
CA LEU A 419 22.29 -11.67 -14.77
C LEU A 419 21.91 -10.24 -14.36
N ASP A 420 20.78 -9.69 -14.82
CA ASP A 420 20.26 -8.40 -14.32
C ASP A 420 20.05 -8.42 -12.79
N LEU A 421 19.45 -9.50 -12.27
CA LEU A 421 19.15 -9.69 -10.84
C LEU A 421 20.43 -9.77 -9.98
N LEU A 422 21.41 -10.59 -10.39
CA LEU A 422 22.69 -10.74 -9.70
C LEU A 422 23.55 -9.47 -9.80
N ARG A 423 23.55 -8.78 -10.95
CA ARG A 423 24.21 -7.47 -11.13
C ARG A 423 23.57 -6.40 -10.24
N SER A 424 22.24 -6.42 -10.08
CA SER A 424 21.51 -5.51 -9.20
C SER A 424 21.94 -5.68 -7.74
N LEU A 425 22.05 -6.92 -7.25
CA LEU A 425 22.57 -7.18 -5.91
C LEU A 425 24.03 -6.74 -5.75
N ARG A 426 24.93 -7.13 -6.66
CA ARG A 426 26.35 -6.69 -6.60
C ARG A 426 26.48 -5.16 -6.61
N SER A 427 25.74 -4.50 -7.50
CA SER A 427 25.73 -3.04 -7.61
C SER A 427 25.22 -2.38 -6.33
N THR A 428 24.23 -2.99 -5.65
CA THR A 428 23.67 -2.46 -4.40
C THR A 428 24.64 -2.64 -3.22
N LEU A 429 25.30 -3.80 -3.10
CA LEU A 429 26.35 -4.03 -2.10
C LEU A 429 27.55 -3.07 -2.30
N ALA A 430 27.97 -2.86 -3.54
CA ALA A 430 29.06 -1.95 -3.91
C ALA A 430 28.75 -0.44 -3.73
N ARG A 431 27.54 -0.08 -3.28
CA ARG A 431 27.21 1.28 -2.80
C ARG A 431 27.49 1.49 -1.31
N VAL A 432 27.86 0.42 -0.60
CA VAL A 432 28.06 0.38 0.85
C VAL A 432 29.43 -0.17 1.22
N PHE A 433 29.85 -1.27 0.58
CA PHE A 433 31.09 -1.98 0.87
C PHE A 433 32.13 -1.80 -0.23
N THR A 434 33.39 -1.67 0.17
CA THR A 434 34.54 -1.48 -0.75
C THR A 434 34.81 -2.72 -1.60
N ASN A 435 34.69 -3.91 -1.01
CA ASN A 435 34.95 -5.20 -1.64
C ASN A 435 33.66 -6.01 -1.70
N VAL A 436 33.33 -6.56 -2.88
CA VAL A 436 32.20 -7.47 -3.07
C VAL A 436 32.67 -8.64 -3.92
N LEU A 437 32.60 -9.85 -3.35
CA LEU A 437 32.97 -11.12 -3.98
C LEU A 437 31.70 -11.95 -4.18
N ALA A 438 31.49 -12.46 -5.40
CA ALA A 438 30.39 -13.38 -5.70
C ALA A 438 30.96 -14.79 -5.91
N LEU A 439 30.40 -15.77 -5.22
CA LEU A 439 30.79 -17.18 -5.29
C LEU A 439 29.67 -17.97 -5.99
N PRO A 440 29.99 -18.74 -7.05
CA PRO A 440 29.01 -19.58 -7.73
C PRO A 440 28.58 -20.77 -6.84
N GLY A 441 27.42 -21.35 -7.15
CA GLY A 441 26.87 -22.52 -6.46
C GLY A 441 25.51 -22.92 -7.02
N ALA A 442 24.73 -23.69 -6.26
CA ALA A 442 23.29 -23.83 -6.50
C ALA A 442 22.49 -22.58 -6.06
N ARG A 443 23.10 -21.78 -5.18
CA ARG A 443 22.75 -20.37 -4.91
C ARG A 443 24.03 -19.56 -5.08
N VAL A 444 23.92 -18.32 -5.54
CA VAL A 444 25.07 -17.41 -5.63
C VAL A 444 25.24 -16.72 -4.28
N VAL A 445 26.37 -16.96 -3.63
CA VAL A 445 26.71 -16.35 -2.33
C VAL A 445 27.53 -15.09 -2.56
N PHE A 446 26.99 -13.95 -2.17
CA PHE A 446 27.68 -12.67 -2.16
C PHE A 446 28.28 -12.41 -0.79
N LEU A 447 29.59 -12.18 -0.75
CA LEU A 447 30.34 -11.70 0.39
C LEU A 447 30.69 -10.22 0.18
N ALA A 448 30.51 -9.39 1.19
CA ALA A 448 30.81 -7.95 1.11
C ALA A 448 31.49 -7.44 2.39
N SER A 449 32.53 -6.60 2.23
CA SER A 449 33.26 -6.01 3.36
C SER A 449 34.06 -4.77 2.92
N ASN A 450 34.48 -3.94 3.89
CA ASN A 450 35.42 -2.85 3.65
C ASN A 450 36.88 -3.34 3.62
N GLU A 451 37.16 -4.48 4.25
CA GLU A 451 38.44 -5.18 4.13
C GLU A 451 38.43 -6.23 3.00
N ARG A 452 39.61 -6.76 2.68
CA ARG A 452 39.78 -7.78 1.63
C ARG A 452 38.96 -9.05 1.93
N LEU A 453 38.51 -9.68 0.85
CA LEU A 453 37.82 -10.97 0.81
C LEU A 453 38.65 -11.96 -0.01
N ALA A 454 38.52 -13.26 0.26
CA ALA A 454 39.24 -14.32 -0.44
C ALA A 454 38.29 -15.37 -1.01
N SER A 455 38.57 -15.82 -2.24
CA SER A 455 37.86 -16.90 -2.94
C SER A 455 38.31 -18.31 -2.54
N GLU A 456 39.47 -18.45 -1.89
CA GLU A 456 40.05 -19.72 -1.42
C GLU A 456 39.29 -20.29 -0.19
N ILE A 457 37.98 -20.52 -0.30
CA ILE A 457 37.15 -20.96 0.82
C ILE A 457 37.61 -22.31 1.37
N ALA A 458 37.81 -23.30 0.49
CA ALA A 458 38.13 -24.67 0.90
C ALA A 458 39.40 -24.74 1.78
N ALA A 459 40.49 -24.14 1.30
CA ALA A 459 41.76 -24.07 2.03
C ALA A 459 41.68 -23.26 3.32
N ARG A 460 40.65 -22.44 3.53
CA ARG A 460 40.41 -21.71 4.79
C ARG A 460 39.51 -22.47 5.77
N ILE A 461 38.56 -23.26 5.28
CA ILE A 461 37.78 -24.22 6.10
C ILE A 461 38.74 -25.24 6.73
N GLU A 462 39.63 -25.82 5.92
CA GLU A 462 40.67 -26.76 6.38
C GLU A 462 41.59 -26.15 7.44
N ARG A 463 42.13 -24.94 7.19
CA ARG A 463 42.98 -24.22 8.16
C ARG A 463 42.24 -23.80 9.44
N ALA A 464 40.91 -23.74 9.42
CA ALA A 464 40.09 -23.49 10.60
C ALA A 464 39.70 -24.78 11.35
N GLY A 465 40.02 -25.97 10.83
CA GLY A 465 39.69 -27.26 11.45
C GLY A 465 38.19 -27.60 11.45
N ILE A 466 37.40 -26.94 10.61
CA ILE A 466 35.94 -27.06 10.61
C ILE A 466 35.51 -28.32 9.84
N GLN A 467 34.72 -29.18 10.49
CA GLN A 467 34.15 -30.39 9.88
C GLN A 467 32.86 -30.07 9.11
N THR A 468 32.84 -30.43 7.82
CA THR A 468 31.71 -30.22 6.89
C THR A 468 31.15 -31.56 6.41
N ALA A 469 29.84 -31.73 6.40
CA ALA A 469 29.17 -32.91 5.87
C ALA A 469 28.99 -32.85 4.34
N PHE A 470 28.85 -31.65 3.76
CA PHE A 470 28.63 -31.44 2.33
C PHE A 470 29.72 -30.58 1.68
N ALA A 471 30.13 -29.49 2.32
CA ALA A 471 31.07 -28.49 1.80
C ALA A 471 32.56 -28.94 1.81
N SER A 472 32.81 -30.17 1.37
CA SER A 472 34.13 -30.81 1.32
C SER A 472 35.12 -30.10 0.40
N ARG A 473 36.43 -30.33 0.62
CA ARG A 473 37.52 -29.82 -0.23
C ARG A 473 37.30 -30.13 -1.71
N ALA A 474 36.90 -31.35 -2.04
CA ALA A 474 36.69 -31.80 -3.41
C ALA A 474 35.51 -31.06 -4.08
N TYR A 475 34.38 -30.94 -3.38
CA TYR A 475 33.22 -30.17 -3.85
C TYR A 475 33.59 -28.70 -4.09
N LEU A 476 34.19 -28.04 -3.08
CA LEU A 476 34.51 -26.62 -3.17
C LEU A 476 35.61 -26.31 -4.20
N ALA A 477 36.57 -27.21 -4.43
CA ALA A 477 37.57 -27.04 -5.48
C ALA A 477 36.96 -27.10 -6.89
N ALA A 478 35.93 -27.94 -7.10
CA ALA A 478 35.21 -28.03 -8.37
C ALA A 478 34.18 -26.91 -8.56
N ASP A 479 33.52 -26.46 -7.48
CA ASP A 479 32.45 -25.47 -7.57
C ASP A 479 32.96 -24.02 -7.55
N LEU A 480 33.96 -23.74 -6.71
CA LEU A 480 34.58 -22.41 -6.54
C LEU A 480 35.92 -22.28 -7.31
N SER A 481 36.06 -22.95 -8.45
CA SER A 481 37.29 -22.90 -9.25
C SER A 481 37.62 -21.45 -9.67
N PRO A 482 38.91 -21.08 -9.82
CA PRO A 482 39.30 -19.72 -10.20
C PRO A 482 38.66 -19.24 -11.52
N GLU A 483 38.44 -20.17 -12.45
CA GLU A 483 37.82 -19.94 -13.76
C GLU A 483 36.34 -19.62 -13.61
N ARG A 484 35.62 -20.36 -12.76
CA ARG A 484 34.17 -20.20 -12.51
C ARG A 484 33.88 -18.95 -11.67
N VAL A 485 34.67 -18.68 -10.63
CA VAL A 485 34.62 -17.43 -9.85
C VAL A 485 34.97 -16.24 -10.74
N GLY A 486 36.03 -16.36 -11.57
CA GLY A 486 36.44 -15.33 -12.52
C GLY A 486 35.41 -15.07 -13.63
N ALA A 487 34.72 -16.11 -14.12
CA ALA A 487 33.62 -15.97 -15.08
C ALA A 487 32.43 -15.21 -14.46
N LEU A 488 31.98 -15.60 -13.28
CA LEU A 488 30.93 -14.90 -12.54
C LEU A 488 31.33 -13.44 -12.25
N ALA A 489 32.59 -13.18 -11.88
CA ALA A 489 33.08 -11.81 -11.65
C ALA A 489 33.02 -10.95 -12.93
N ARG A 490 33.33 -11.52 -14.11
CA ARG A 490 33.17 -10.85 -15.41
C ARG A 490 31.70 -10.64 -15.77
N ASP A 491 30.86 -11.66 -15.63
CA ASP A 491 29.41 -11.61 -15.87
C ASP A 491 28.76 -10.44 -15.10
N LEU A 492 29.15 -10.26 -13.84
CA LEU A 492 28.59 -9.26 -12.94
C LEU A 492 29.30 -7.89 -13.00
N ALA A 493 30.37 -7.74 -13.79
CA ALA A 493 31.18 -6.51 -13.82
C ALA A 493 30.39 -5.27 -14.29
N ALA A 494 29.42 -5.45 -15.18
CA ALA A 494 28.56 -4.37 -15.67
C ALA A 494 27.71 -3.73 -14.55
N PRO A 495 27.59 -2.38 -14.50
CA PRO A 495 26.76 -1.70 -13.52
C PRO A 495 25.26 -1.92 -13.79
N ALA A 496 24.46 -2.07 -12.73
CA ALA A 496 23.01 -2.26 -12.83
C ALA A 496 22.22 -1.37 -11.85
N ILE A 497 20.90 -1.46 -11.90
CA ILE A 497 19.97 -0.62 -11.15
C ILE A 497 20.02 -0.98 -9.65
N VAL A 498 20.62 -0.09 -8.85
CA VAL A 498 20.67 -0.20 -7.38
C VAL A 498 19.26 -0.32 -6.77
N ASN A 499 19.10 -1.28 -5.87
CA ASN A 499 17.84 -1.57 -5.17
C ASN A 499 17.65 -0.64 -3.97
N ARG A 500 16.46 -0.03 -3.85
CA ARG A 500 16.13 0.93 -2.78
C ARG A 500 14.72 0.78 -2.25
N ASP A 501 14.47 1.24 -1.04
CA ASP A 501 13.16 1.17 -0.38
C ASP A 501 12.00 1.74 -1.21
N LEU A 502 12.16 2.91 -1.84
CA LEU A 502 11.12 3.52 -2.69
C LEU A 502 11.10 2.99 -4.13
N ARG A 503 12.06 2.13 -4.50
CA ARG A 503 12.22 1.57 -5.84
C ARG A 503 12.84 0.16 -5.74
N PRO A 504 12.05 -0.87 -5.36
CA PRO A 504 12.52 -2.24 -5.18
C PRO A 504 12.85 -2.89 -6.55
N SER A 505 13.99 -2.50 -7.15
CA SER A 505 14.46 -2.99 -8.44
C SER A 505 14.69 -4.50 -8.43
N ILE A 506 15.16 -5.06 -7.31
CA ILE A 506 15.50 -6.48 -7.20
C ILE A 506 14.25 -7.36 -7.29
N HIS A 507 13.13 -6.95 -6.69
CA HIS A 507 11.83 -7.63 -6.79
C HIS A 507 11.34 -7.65 -8.25
N ARG A 508 11.35 -6.49 -8.92
CA ARG A 508 10.99 -6.38 -10.35
C ARG A 508 11.87 -7.28 -11.24
N LEU A 509 13.16 -7.39 -10.93
CA LEU A 509 14.08 -8.24 -11.68
C LEU A 509 13.85 -9.72 -11.39
N TYR A 510 13.50 -10.08 -10.15
CA TYR A 510 13.06 -11.42 -9.79
C TYR A 510 11.79 -11.80 -10.56
N LEU A 511 10.75 -10.94 -10.58
CA LEU A 511 9.54 -11.17 -11.38
C LEU A 511 9.83 -11.31 -12.89
N ARG A 512 10.74 -10.49 -13.46
CA ARG A 512 11.18 -10.64 -14.86
C ARG A 512 11.89 -11.96 -15.13
N ARG A 513 12.71 -12.44 -14.18
CA ARG A 513 13.39 -13.73 -14.27
C ARG A 513 12.38 -14.89 -14.22
N TRP A 514 11.50 -14.89 -13.24
CA TRP A 514 10.44 -15.88 -13.07
C TRP A 514 9.50 -15.96 -14.30
N MET A 515 9.14 -14.82 -14.90
CA MET A 515 8.39 -14.79 -16.17
C MET A 515 9.18 -15.32 -17.38
N ALA A 516 10.51 -15.27 -17.35
CA ALA A 516 11.37 -15.79 -18.43
C ALA A 516 11.64 -17.30 -18.28
N GLU A 517 11.90 -17.77 -17.06
CA GLU A 517 12.11 -19.20 -16.74
C GLU A 517 10.84 -20.03 -17.00
N LEU A 518 9.66 -19.47 -16.76
CA LEU A 518 8.35 -20.09 -16.99
C LEU A 518 7.68 -19.62 -18.30
N GLY A 519 8.47 -19.04 -19.22
CA GLY A 519 8.02 -18.23 -20.37
C GLY A 519 7.38 -18.97 -21.55
N GLY A 520 6.93 -20.22 -21.38
CA GLY A 520 6.28 -21.02 -22.43
C GLY A 520 4.78 -21.20 -22.21
N SER A 521 3.98 -21.15 -23.28
CA SER A 521 2.50 -21.33 -23.35
C SER A 521 1.59 -20.25 -22.76
N GLY A 522 2.05 -19.42 -21.81
CA GLY A 522 1.17 -18.59 -20.96
C GLY A 522 0.48 -17.34 -21.56
N LEU A 523 0.68 -16.99 -22.84
CA LEU A 523 0.15 -15.73 -23.39
C LEU A 523 -1.37 -15.71 -23.61
N GLY A 524 -1.97 -16.85 -23.99
CA GLY A 524 -3.40 -16.94 -24.29
C GLY A 524 -4.31 -16.45 -23.14
N PRO A 525 -4.15 -16.97 -21.91
CA PRO A 525 -4.93 -16.54 -20.74
C PRO A 525 -4.79 -15.05 -20.41
N ALA A 526 -3.60 -14.46 -20.57
CA ALA A 526 -3.39 -13.02 -20.35
C ALA A 526 -4.12 -12.17 -21.42
N VAL A 527 -4.11 -12.63 -22.69
CA VAL A 527 -4.88 -12.01 -23.78
C VAL A 527 -6.39 -12.18 -23.58
N LEU A 528 -6.85 -13.31 -23.05
CA LEU A 528 -8.25 -13.54 -22.69
C LEU A 528 -8.71 -12.60 -21.56
N LEU A 529 -7.90 -12.44 -20.50
CA LEU A 529 -8.19 -11.49 -19.42
C LEU A 529 -8.25 -10.04 -19.95
N ALA A 530 -7.29 -9.63 -20.77
CA ALA A 530 -7.29 -8.31 -21.41
C ALA A 530 -8.48 -8.11 -22.38
N GLY A 531 -8.87 -9.15 -23.11
CA GLY A 531 -10.03 -9.14 -24.01
C GLY A 531 -11.36 -9.05 -23.26
N ALA A 532 -11.50 -9.78 -22.15
CA ALA A 532 -12.68 -9.71 -21.28
C ALA A 532 -12.79 -8.33 -20.61
N LEU A 533 -11.68 -7.78 -20.12
CA LEU A 533 -11.59 -6.43 -19.58
C LEU A 533 -12.01 -5.38 -20.63
N ALA A 534 -11.41 -5.42 -21.83
CA ALA A 534 -11.75 -4.51 -22.92
C ALA A 534 -13.20 -4.65 -23.40
N GLY A 535 -13.73 -5.87 -23.45
CA GLY A 535 -15.12 -6.17 -23.77
C GLY A 535 -16.09 -5.57 -22.75
N LEU A 536 -15.84 -5.75 -21.46
CA LEU A 536 -16.71 -5.23 -20.40
C LEU A 536 -16.58 -3.72 -20.24
N LEU A 537 -15.39 -3.12 -20.46
CA LEU A 537 -15.23 -1.66 -20.59
C LEU A 537 -16.05 -1.12 -21.77
N LYS A 538 -15.95 -1.72 -22.96
CA LYS A 538 -16.75 -1.32 -24.13
C LYS A 538 -18.26 -1.43 -23.86
N ALA A 539 -18.68 -2.41 -23.07
CA ALA A 539 -20.07 -2.68 -22.73
C ALA A 539 -20.63 -1.69 -21.68
N THR A 540 -19.87 -1.42 -20.61
CA THR A 540 -20.26 -0.52 -19.50
C THR A 540 -20.17 0.96 -19.86
N LEU A 541 -19.15 1.35 -20.63
CA LEU A 541 -18.92 2.71 -21.15
C LEU A 541 -19.74 3.04 -22.42
N GLY A 542 -20.65 2.16 -22.81
CA GLY A 542 -21.58 2.36 -23.92
C GLY A 542 -22.76 3.26 -23.56
N GLY A 543 -23.31 3.96 -24.56
CA GLY A 543 -24.53 4.76 -24.44
C GLY A 543 -24.35 6.16 -23.83
N GLY A 544 -25.43 6.67 -23.24
CA GLY A 544 -25.54 8.07 -22.80
C GLY A 544 -24.70 8.43 -21.57
N ALA A 545 -24.35 9.72 -21.49
CA ALA A 545 -23.54 10.34 -20.43
C ALA A 545 -22.13 9.75 -20.27
N ARG A 546 -21.45 9.52 -21.40
CA ARG A 546 -20.16 8.81 -21.48
C ARG A 546 -19.09 9.32 -20.52
N ALA A 547 -18.89 10.63 -20.37
CA ALA A 547 -17.89 11.16 -19.43
C ALA A 547 -18.15 10.76 -17.96
N VAL A 548 -19.41 10.55 -17.55
CA VAL A 548 -19.75 10.13 -16.17
C VAL A 548 -19.46 8.63 -15.97
N ARG A 549 -19.72 7.81 -16.99
CA ARG A 549 -19.36 6.38 -16.98
C ARG A 549 -17.83 6.18 -16.97
N VAL A 550 -17.11 7.02 -17.72
CA VAL A 550 -15.63 7.04 -17.75
C VAL A 550 -15.03 7.56 -16.45
N ALA A 551 -15.64 8.57 -15.81
CA ALA A 551 -15.20 9.08 -14.51
C ALA A 551 -15.15 7.93 -13.48
N ILE A 552 -16.28 7.23 -13.28
CA ILE A 552 -16.35 6.07 -12.37
C ILE A 552 -15.36 4.96 -12.76
N ALA A 553 -15.27 4.54 -14.02
CA ALA A 553 -14.32 3.50 -14.43
C ALA A 553 -12.85 3.90 -14.18
N THR A 554 -12.52 5.19 -14.28
CA THR A 554 -11.19 5.69 -13.90
C THR A 554 -11.03 5.92 -12.40
N THR A 555 -12.12 6.09 -11.64
CA THR A 555 -12.09 6.13 -10.17
C THR A 555 -11.78 4.76 -9.62
N GLY A 556 -12.50 3.70 -10.01
CA GLY A 556 -12.17 2.32 -9.61
C GLY A 556 -10.73 1.93 -9.95
N LEU A 557 -10.25 2.29 -11.16
CA LEU A 557 -8.86 2.09 -11.57
C LEU A 557 -7.89 2.83 -10.66
N ALA A 558 -8.15 4.11 -10.38
CA ALA A 558 -7.30 4.94 -9.52
C ALA A 558 -7.32 4.49 -8.06
N SER A 559 -8.48 4.17 -7.49
CA SER A 559 -8.60 3.74 -6.11
C SER A 559 -7.90 2.40 -5.88
N MET A 560 -8.10 1.42 -6.77
CA MET A 560 -7.41 0.13 -6.67
C MET A 560 -5.90 0.27 -6.86
N THR A 561 -5.45 1.13 -7.79
CA THR A 561 -4.01 1.40 -8.00
C THR A 561 -3.39 2.09 -6.80
N LEU A 562 -4.09 3.05 -6.17
CA LEU A 562 -3.66 3.73 -4.95
C LEU A 562 -3.65 2.80 -3.74
N GLU A 563 -4.65 1.93 -3.61
CA GLU A 563 -4.71 0.93 -2.54
C GLU A 563 -3.55 -0.06 -2.64
N VAL A 564 -3.31 -0.66 -3.81
CA VAL A 564 -2.14 -1.53 -4.05
C VAL A 564 -0.82 -0.80 -3.78
N ALA A 565 -0.68 0.46 -4.22
CA ALA A 565 0.51 1.27 -3.95
C ALA A 565 0.71 1.57 -2.44
N LEU A 566 -0.38 1.81 -1.70
CA LEU A 566 -0.37 2.08 -0.26
C LEU A 566 -0.11 0.79 0.57
N LEU A 567 -0.66 -0.36 0.16
CA LEU A 567 -0.37 -1.68 0.74
C LEU A 567 1.11 -2.05 0.54
N LEU A 568 1.68 -1.77 -0.64
CA LEU A 568 3.11 -1.98 -0.92
C LEU A 568 4.00 -1.03 -0.10
N ALA A 569 3.61 0.24 0.04
CA ALA A 569 4.29 1.18 0.94
C ALA A 569 4.28 0.70 2.40
N PHE A 570 3.20 0.03 2.82
CA PHE A 570 3.07 -0.56 4.14
C PHE A 570 4.00 -1.78 4.30
N GLN A 571 4.00 -2.73 3.36
CA GLN A 571 4.90 -3.89 3.35
C GLN A 571 6.38 -3.51 3.48
N MET A 572 6.84 -2.56 2.65
CA MET A 572 8.25 -2.14 2.66
C MET A 572 8.66 -1.50 4.01
N ALA A 573 7.73 -0.80 4.67
CA ALA A 573 7.95 -0.17 5.97
C ALA A 573 7.80 -1.11 7.18
N ARG A 574 6.87 -2.09 7.13
CA ARG A 574 6.45 -2.90 8.30
C ARG A 574 6.68 -4.41 8.20
N GLY A 575 7.04 -4.94 7.03
CA GLY A 575 7.37 -6.37 6.82
C GLY A 575 6.16 -7.30 6.72
N ALA A 576 5.14 -7.12 7.57
CA ALA A 576 3.89 -7.87 7.52
C ALA A 576 2.82 -7.16 6.67
N LEU A 577 2.04 -7.92 5.88
CA LEU A 577 0.76 -7.44 5.33
C LEU A 577 -0.44 -8.24 5.86
N TYR A 578 -0.37 -9.58 5.90
CA TYR A 578 -1.53 -10.45 6.09
C TYR A 578 -2.39 -10.11 7.31
N LEU A 579 -1.76 -9.89 8.48
CA LEU A 579 -2.44 -9.43 9.71
C LEU A 579 -3.23 -8.13 9.57
N GLN A 580 -2.83 -7.23 8.67
CA GLN A 580 -3.42 -5.90 8.51
C GLN A 580 -4.19 -5.73 7.20
N LEU A 581 -4.11 -6.68 6.26
CA LEU A 581 -4.83 -6.61 4.99
C LEU A 581 -6.34 -6.47 5.20
N GLY A 582 -6.93 -7.29 6.07
CA GLY A 582 -8.36 -7.20 6.40
C GLY A 582 -8.74 -5.86 7.03
N LEU A 583 -7.89 -5.28 7.88
CA LEU A 583 -8.09 -3.97 8.52
C LEU A 583 -7.96 -2.82 7.51
N LEU A 584 -7.00 -2.87 6.59
CA LEU A 584 -6.75 -1.83 5.59
C LEU A 584 -7.85 -1.83 4.52
N VAL A 585 -8.29 -2.99 4.03
CA VAL A 585 -9.42 -3.09 3.10
C VAL A 585 -10.75 -2.75 3.82
N ALA A 586 -10.91 -3.11 5.10
CA ALA A 586 -12.05 -2.64 5.90
C ALA A 586 -12.03 -1.10 6.07
N ALA A 587 -10.86 -0.46 6.16
CA ALA A 587 -10.75 1.00 6.17
C ALA A 587 -11.13 1.63 4.82
N PHE A 588 -10.78 1.00 3.69
CA PHE A 588 -11.26 1.41 2.36
C PHE A 588 -12.79 1.32 2.27
N MET A 589 -13.36 0.15 2.62
CA MET A 589 -14.81 -0.09 2.65
C MET A 589 -15.57 0.84 3.61
N ALA A 590 -14.98 1.17 4.77
CA ALA A 590 -15.56 2.12 5.72
C ALA A 590 -15.57 3.55 5.15
N GLY A 591 -14.53 3.91 4.40
CA GLY A 591 -14.52 5.10 3.55
C GLY A 591 -15.70 5.07 2.58
N SER A 592 -15.78 4.04 1.73
CA SER A 592 -16.82 3.88 0.71
C SER A 592 -18.24 3.94 1.29
N ALA A 593 -18.50 3.27 2.42
CA ALA A 593 -19.78 3.35 3.12
C ALA A 593 -20.08 4.76 3.67
N ALA A 594 -19.10 5.45 4.25
CA ALA A 594 -19.27 6.83 4.71
C ALA A 594 -19.54 7.81 3.55
N GLY A 595 -18.79 7.67 2.45
CA GLY A 595 -18.97 8.44 1.21
C GLY A 595 -20.34 8.21 0.59
N ALA A 596 -20.76 6.95 0.45
CA ALA A 596 -22.07 6.56 -0.08
C ALA A 596 -23.22 7.13 0.76
N ARG A 597 -23.14 7.01 2.09
CA ARG A 597 -24.11 7.61 3.01
C ARG A 597 -24.22 9.12 2.84
N MET A 598 -23.10 9.81 2.65
CA MET A 598 -23.09 11.26 2.41
C MET A 598 -23.67 11.61 1.04
N GLY A 599 -23.30 10.90 -0.03
CA GLY A 599 -23.83 11.12 -1.38
C GLY A 599 -25.34 10.85 -1.52
N ILE A 600 -25.87 9.92 -0.72
CA ILE A 600 -27.32 9.64 -0.63
C ILE A 600 -28.08 10.80 0.04
N ALA A 601 -27.44 11.57 0.93
CA ALA A 601 -28.09 12.66 1.65
C ALA A 601 -28.58 13.76 0.68
N GLY A 602 -29.87 14.12 0.79
CA GLY A 602 -30.59 14.85 -0.25
C GLY A 602 -30.01 16.20 -0.68
N ARG A 603 -29.17 16.84 0.14
CA ARG A 603 -28.49 18.11 -0.19
C ARG A 603 -27.46 17.97 -1.31
N LEU A 604 -26.86 16.79 -1.50
CA LEU A 604 -25.84 16.56 -2.54
C LEU A 604 -26.44 16.00 -3.84
N ARG A 605 -27.52 15.21 -3.75
CA ARG A 605 -28.26 14.67 -4.91
C ARG A 605 -28.87 15.73 -5.84
N THR A 606 -28.98 16.99 -5.39
CA THR A 606 -29.42 18.13 -6.22
C THR A 606 -28.34 18.66 -7.16
N GLY A 607 -27.05 18.47 -6.83
CA GLY A 607 -25.94 19.00 -7.62
C GLY A 607 -25.85 18.40 -9.03
N GLY A 608 -25.37 19.22 -9.97
CA GLY A 608 -25.08 18.78 -11.34
C GLY A 608 -23.70 18.11 -11.47
N ARG A 609 -23.29 17.89 -12.73
CA ARG A 609 -21.96 17.34 -13.11
C ARG A 609 -20.75 18.01 -12.43
N GLY A 610 -20.89 19.26 -11.98
CA GLY A 610 -19.85 19.96 -11.22
C GLY A 610 -19.48 19.32 -9.88
N LEU A 611 -20.38 18.60 -9.21
CA LEU A 611 -20.01 17.82 -8.01
C LEU A 611 -19.15 16.61 -8.37
N VAL A 612 -19.44 15.92 -9.47
CA VAL A 612 -18.57 14.83 -9.96
C VAL A 612 -17.19 15.39 -10.32
N THR A 613 -17.11 16.49 -11.08
CA THR A 613 -15.82 17.19 -11.33
C THR A 613 -15.06 17.55 -10.05
N LEU A 614 -15.75 17.93 -8.97
CA LEU A 614 -15.11 18.20 -7.68
C LEU A 614 -14.56 16.93 -7.03
N VAL A 615 -15.30 15.81 -7.06
CA VAL A 615 -14.81 14.51 -6.58
C VAL A 615 -13.58 14.06 -7.37
N GLU A 616 -13.58 14.19 -8.71
CA GLU A 616 -12.43 13.87 -9.56
C GLU A 616 -11.16 14.63 -9.14
N ILE A 617 -11.30 15.94 -8.86
CA ILE A 617 -10.20 16.79 -8.37
C ILE A 617 -9.76 16.36 -6.96
N CYS A 618 -10.69 15.99 -6.09
CA CYS A 618 -10.36 15.47 -4.76
C CYS A 618 -9.62 14.12 -4.82
N VAL A 619 -9.96 13.21 -5.75
CA VAL A 619 -9.22 11.95 -5.93
C VAL A 619 -7.81 12.24 -6.47
N ALA A 620 -7.67 13.17 -7.41
CA ALA A 620 -6.35 13.62 -7.87
C ALA A 620 -5.50 14.22 -6.73
N ALA A 621 -6.10 14.99 -5.83
CA ALA A 621 -5.43 15.52 -4.64
C ALA A 621 -5.08 14.42 -3.62
N ALA A 622 -5.99 13.47 -3.37
CA ALA A 622 -5.74 12.31 -2.49
C ALA A 622 -4.58 11.45 -3.01
N ALA A 623 -4.48 11.27 -4.33
CA ALA A 623 -3.36 10.58 -4.98
C ALA A 623 -2.00 11.27 -4.73
N VAL A 624 -1.96 12.61 -4.73
CA VAL A 624 -0.75 13.38 -4.36
C VAL A 624 -0.43 13.26 -2.87
N VAL A 625 -1.44 13.25 -1.99
CA VAL A 625 -1.25 13.03 -0.54
C VAL A 625 -0.74 11.62 -0.26
N ALA A 626 -1.27 10.59 -0.93
CA ALA A 626 -0.76 9.23 -0.87
C ALA A 626 0.71 9.16 -1.34
N ALA A 627 1.05 9.84 -2.44
CA ALA A 627 2.43 9.93 -2.93
C ALA A 627 3.40 10.61 -1.92
N ALA A 628 2.90 11.47 -1.04
CA ALA A 628 3.66 12.05 0.07
C ALA A 628 3.74 11.11 1.29
N ALA A 629 2.63 10.47 1.66
CA ALA A 629 2.57 9.49 2.74
C ALA A 629 3.52 8.30 2.51
N CYS A 630 3.59 7.78 1.28
CA CYS A 630 4.53 6.71 0.88
C CYS A 630 6.01 7.13 0.98
N ARG A 631 6.34 8.44 0.97
CA ARG A 631 7.71 8.92 1.23
C ARG A 631 7.97 9.07 2.73
N ALA A 632 6.97 9.57 3.47
CA ALA A 632 7.07 9.75 4.92
C ALA A 632 7.16 8.41 5.67
N SER A 633 6.53 7.34 5.15
CA SER A 633 6.50 6.02 5.77
C SER A 633 7.86 5.33 5.91
N LEU A 634 8.84 5.76 5.11
CA LEU A 634 10.21 5.23 5.07
C LEU A 634 11.24 6.22 5.66
N GLY A 635 10.78 7.36 6.18
CA GLY A 635 11.60 8.35 6.88
C GLY A 635 11.58 8.17 8.41
N PRO A 636 12.15 9.12 9.18
CA PRO A 636 12.18 9.07 10.66
C PRO A 636 10.79 8.97 11.33
N LEU A 637 9.72 9.32 10.62
CA LEU A 637 8.33 9.24 11.10
C LEU A 637 7.68 7.86 10.89
N ALA A 638 8.44 6.82 10.49
CA ALA A 638 7.96 5.47 10.19
C ALA A 638 7.09 4.81 11.27
N SER A 639 7.23 5.21 12.55
CA SER A 639 6.34 4.79 13.63
C SER A 639 4.88 5.17 13.35
N SER A 640 4.62 6.40 12.93
CA SER A 640 3.30 6.95 12.59
C SER A 640 2.74 6.49 11.24
N ALA A 641 3.57 5.88 10.39
CA ALA A 641 3.28 5.57 8.99
C ALA A 641 1.97 4.80 8.76
N GLY A 642 1.67 3.81 9.61
CA GLY A 642 0.48 2.97 9.47
C GLY A 642 -0.82 3.77 9.58
N ALA A 643 -0.88 4.74 10.49
CA ALA A 643 -2.06 5.61 10.64
C ALA A 643 -2.21 6.56 9.43
N ALA A 644 -1.09 7.10 8.93
CA ALA A 644 -1.10 7.95 7.73
C ALA A 644 -1.54 7.18 6.46
N ILE A 645 -1.06 5.94 6.29
CA ILE A 645 -1.46 5.05 5.19
C ILE A 645 -2.95 4.68 5.31
N GLY A 646 -3.41 4.23 6.48
CA GLY A 646 -4.82 3.91 6.72
C GLY A 646 -5.76 5.10 6.48
N ALA A 647 -5.35 6.31 6.86
CA ALA A 647 -6.09 7.54 6.57
C ALA A 647 -6.16 7.86 5.07
N CYS A 648 -5.09 7.61 4.30
CA CYS A 648 -5.09 7.77 2.84
C CYS A 648 -6.01 6.75 2.16
N ILE A 649 -6.02 5.49 2.63
CA ILE A 649 -6.91 4.43 2.13
C ILE A 649 -8.38 4.79 2.42
N PHE A 650 -8.72 5.16 3.67
CA PHE A 650 -10.07 5.60 4.03
C PHE A 650 -10.52 6.82 3.21
N ALA A 651 -9.65 7.83 3.02
CA ALA A 651 -9.97 9.01 2.22
C ALA A 651 -10.21 8.68 0.74
N THR A 652 -9.48 7.70 0.19
CA THR A 652 -9.67 7.24 -1.19
C THR A 652 -11.01 6.53 -1.34
N GLY A 653 -11.35 5.60 -0.43
CA GLY A 653 -12.65 4.94 -0.40
C GLY A 653 -13.81 5.92 -0.22
N PHE A 654 -13.66 6.91 0.67
CA PHE A 654 -14.66 7.96 0.89
C PHE A 654 -15.00 8.75 -0.37
N LEU A 655 -14.01 9.03 -1.22
CA LEU A 655 -14.24 9.71 -2.49
C LEU A 655 -14.89 8.79 -3.54
N THR A 656 -14.44 7.54 -3.66
CA THR A 656 -15.05 6.53 -4.54
C THR A 656 -16.53 6.31 -4.19
N GLY A 657 -16.83 6.04 -2.92
CA GLY A 657 -18.20 5.82 -2.45
C GLY A 657 -19.10 7.06 -2.54
N LEU A 658 -18.52 8.27 -2.50
CA LEU A 658 -19.26 9.52 -2.72
C LEU A 658 -19.63 9.73 -4.20
N GLU A 659 -18.81 9.26 -5.15
CA GLU A 659 -19.10 9.42 -6.59
C GLU A 659 -20.32 8.60 -7.02
N MET A 660 -20.43 7.35 -6.55
CA MET A 660 -21.45 6.39 -6.99
C MET A 660 -22.90 6.93 -6.85
N PRO A 661 -23.34 7.51 -5.71
CA PRO A 661 -24.66 8.13 -5.60
C PRO A 661 -24.84 9.40 -6.44
N LEU A 662 -23.78 10.19 -6.65
CA LEU A 662 -23.82 11.41 -7.45
C LEU A 662 -24.00 11.10 -8.94
N ALA A 663 -23.24 10.13 -9.46
CA ALA A 663 -23.35 9.67 -10.83
C ALA A 663 -24.69 8.97 -11.11
N ALA A 664 -25.17 8.12 -10.19
CA ALA A 664 -26.50 7.49 -10.30
C ALA A 664 -27.60 8.56 -10.38
N ALA A 665 -27.56 9.59 -9.53
CA ALA A 665 -28.51 10.70 -9.57
C ALA A 665 -28.45 11.53 -10.87
N LEU A 666 -27.35 11.51 -11.62
CA LEU A 666 -27.23 12.16 -12.94
C LEU A 666 -27.75 11.29 -14.08
N LEU A 667 -27.63 9.96 -13.99
CA LEU A 667 -28.25 9.03 -14.94
C LEU A 667 -29.77 8.97 -14.74
N ASP A 668 -30.24 8.86 -13.50
CA ASP A 668 -31.66 8.69 -13.18
C ASP A 668 -32.52 9.87 -13.63
N ARG A 669 -31.99 11.11 -13.60
CA ARG A 669 -32.69 12.28 -14.16
C ARG A 669 -33.00 12.11 -15.65
N ARG A 670 -32.02 11.62 -16.43
CA ARG A 670 -32.17 11.36 -17.87
C ARG A 670 -33.01 10.11 -18.16
N GLY A 671 -33.00 9.12 -17.26
CA GLY A 671 -33.89 7.96 -17.33
C GLY A 671 -35.35 8.32 -17.05
N SER A 672 -35.58 9.27 -16.14
CA SER A 672 -36.92 9.73 -15.75
C SER A 672 -37.65 10.49 -16.87
N GLU A 673 -36.93 11.10 -17.81
CA GLU A 673 -37.49 11.72 -19.02
C GLU A 673 -38.11 10.69 -19.99
N TYR A 674 -37.77 9.39 -19.83
CA TYR A 674 -38.21 8.28 -20.69
C TYR A 674 -39.01 7.20 -19.94
N GLY A 675 -39.58 7.50 -18.77
CA GLY A 675 -40.68 6.74 -18.16
C GLY A 675 -40.40 5.31 -17.66
N ALA A 676 -39.14 4.86 -17.63
CA ALA A 676 -38.82 3.46 -17.32
C ALA A 676 -38.87 3.13 -15.81
N ALA A 677 -39.87 2.35 -15.38
CA ALA A 677 -39.89 1.75 -14.05
C ALA A 677 -38.64 0.88 -13.81
N GLY A 678 -38.01 1.03 -12.64
CA GLY A 678 -36.77 0.33 -12.29
C GLY A 678 -35.48 0.99 -12.78
N ALA A 679 -35.52 2.15 -13.46
CA ALA A 679 -34.33 2.84 -13.99
C ALA A 679 -33.15 2.91 -13.00
N GLY A 680 -33.39 3.33 -11.75
CA GLY A 680 -32.32 3.50 -10.74
C GLY A 680 -31.53 2.23 -10.39
N SER A 681 -32.15 1.04 -10.44
CA SER A 681 -31.40 -0.21 -10.22
C SER A 681 -30.55 -0.60 -11.43
N ARG A 682 -31.00 -0.25 -12.65
CA ARG A 682 -30.23 -0.43 -13.88
C ARG A 682 -29.07 0.59 -13.98
N SER A 683 -29.29 1.84 -13.58
CA SER A 683 -28.23 2.84 -13.44
C SER A 683 -27.15 2.35 -12.48
N LEU A 684 -27.53 1.84 -11.30
CA LEU A 684 -26.59 1.28 -10.34
C LEU A 684 -25.84 0.07 -10.91
N ALA A 685 -26.53 -0.89 -11.53
CA ALA A 685 -25.90 -2.08 -12.12
C ALA A 685 -24.87 -1.73 -13.20
N GLU A 686 -25.16 -0.75 -14.07
CA GLU A 686 -24.23 -0.33 -15.13
C GLU A 686 -23.06 0.52 -14.60
N LEU A 687 -23.25 1.29 -13.52
CA LEU A 687 -22.18 2.07 -12.87
C LEU A 687 -21.28 1.21 -11.98
N TYR A 688 -21.84 0.30 -11.18
CA TYR A 688 -21.07 -0.61 -10.33
C TYR A 688 -20.23 -1.58 -11.17
N ALA A 689 -20.76 -2.07 -12.29
CA ALA A 689 -19.97 -2.81 -13.27
C ALA A 689 -18.84 -1.95 -13.87
N ALA A 690 -19.07 -0.67 -14.17
CA ALA A 690 -18.02 0.23 -14.68
C ALA A 690 -16.89 0.44 -13.64
N ASP A 691 -17.25 0.66 -12.38
CA ASP A 691 -16.33 0.84 -11.25
C ASP A 691 -15.46 -0.40 -11.05
N LEU A 692 -16.08 -1.58 -10.89
CA LEU A 692 -15.39 -2.85 -10.71
C LEU A 692 -14.52 -3.26 -11.92
N THR A 693 -14.95 -2.96 -13.16
CA THR A 693 -14.11 -3.20 -14.34
C THR A 693 -12.89 -2.26 -14.34
N GLY A 694 -13.08 -1.01 -13.88
CA GLY A 694 -12.00 -0.08 -13.60
C GLY A 694 -11.03 -0.61 -12.55
N ALA A 695 -11.54 -1.07 -11.40
CA ALA A 695 -10.75 -1.64 -10.32
C ALA A 695 -9.99 -2.90 -10.75
N ALA A 696 -10.59 -3.77 -11.56
CA ALA A 696 -9.91 -4.92 -12.16
C ALA A 696 -8.72 -4.49 -13.05
N ALA A 697 -8.89 -3.44 -13.86
CA ALA A 697 -7.80 -2.85 -14.63
C ALA A 697 -6.71 -2.25 -13.72
N GLY A 698 -7.11 -1.61 -12.61
CA GLY A 698 -6.20 -1.08 -11.59
C GLY A 698 -5.36 -2.17 -10.92
N ALA A 699 -5.99 -3.24 -10.44
CA ALA A 699 -5.32 -4.38 -9.82
C ALA A 699 -4.28 -5.02 -10.76
N ALA A 700 -4.67 -5.32 -12.01
CA ALA A 700 -3.78 -5.88 -13.01
C ALA A 700 -2.62 -4.92 -13.35
N THR A 701 -2.91 -3.66 -13.67
CA THR A 701 -1.88 -2.71 -14.12
C THR A 701 -0.94 -2.27 -12.99
N ALA A 702 -1.44 -2.10 -11.76
CA ALA A 702 -0.61 -1.72 -10.61
C ALA A 702 0.45 -2.79 -10.30
N ALA A 703 0.03 -4.06 -10.23
CA ALA A 703 0.91 -5.19 -9.95
C ALA A 703 1.87 -5.52 -11.09
N ILE A 704 1.36 -5.63 -12.34
CA ILE A 704 2.15 -6.12 -13.48
C ILE A 704 3.09 -5.03 -14.03
N ALA A 705 2.66 -3.77 -14.07
CA ALA A 705 3.31 -2.74 -14.87
C ALA A 705 3.70 -1.48 -14.08
N VAL A 706 2.73 -0.81 -13.44
CA VAL A 706 2.91 0.58 -12.98
C VAL A 706 3.84 0.65 -11.77
N VAL A 707 3.57 -0.08 -10.68
CA VAL A 707 4.44 -0.04 -9.50
C VAL A 707 5.84 -0.60 -9.80
N PRO A 708 6.02 -1.71 -10.55
CA PRO A 708 7.35 -2.16 -10.95
C PRO A 708 8.10 -1.18 -11.86
N ALA A 709 7.45 -0.51 -12.81
CA ALA A 709 8.14 0.36 -13.77
C ALA A 709 8.56 1.72 -13.18
N ILE A 710 7.62 2.42 -12.54
CA ILE A 710 7.80 3.81 -12.06
C ILE A 710 7.84 3.94 -10.53
N GLY A 711 7.72 2.84 -9.79
CA GLY A 711 7.73 2.82 -8.33
C GLY A 711 6.40 3.27 -7.71
N VAL A 712 6.22 2.98 -6.42
CA VAL A 712 5.01 3.30 -5.65
C VAL A 712 4.61 4.78 -5.76
N VAL A 713 5.58 5.68 -5.56
CA VAL A 713 5.35 7.14 -5.66
C VAL A 713 5.00 7.56 -7.10
N GLY A 714 5.56 6.89 -8.11
CA GLY A 714 5.23 7.12 -9.51
C GLY A 714 3.80 6.69 -9.84
N ALA A 715 3.36 5.53 -9.33
CA ALA A 715 2.00 5.03 -9.50
C ALA A 715 0.94 6.02 -8.96
N CYS A 716 1.15 6.52 -7.73
CA CYS A 716 0.26 7.52 -7.14
C CYS A 716 0.20 8.81 -7.97
N LEU A 717 1.34 9.30 -8.48
CA LEU A 717 1.37 10.51 -9.32
C LEU A 717 0.75 10.29 -10.72
N ALA A 718 0.89 9.10 -11.30
CA ALA A 718 0.21 8.73 -12.54
C ALA A 718 -1.33 8.76 -12.37
N MET A 719 -1.84 8.23 -11.25
CA MET A 719 -3.27 8.32 -10.93
C MET A 719 -3.73 9.76 -10.69
N ALA A 720 -2.90 10.61 -10.08
CA ALA A 720 -3.20 12.04 -9.96
C ALA A 720 -3.36 12.71 -11.34
N THR A 721 -2.49 12.41 -12.31
CA THR A 721 -2.61 12.96 -13.67
C THR A 721 -3.81 12.41 -14.44
N LEU A 722 -4.14 11.12 -14.28
CA LEU A 722 -5.32 10.50 -14.87
C LEU A 722 -6.60 11.18 -14.37
N LYS A 723 -6.76 11.32 -13.06
CA LYS A 723 -7.97 11.91 -12.46
C LYS A 723 -8.08 13.42 -12.70
N ALA A 724 -6.96 14.13 -12.87
CA ALA A 724 -6.97 15.51 -13.35
C ALA A 724 -7.49 15.63 -14.81
N ALA A 725 -7.10 14.70 -15.70
CA ALA A 725 -7.59 14.68 -17.08
C ALA A 725 -9.08 14.34 -17.17
N THR A 726 -9.57 13.38 -16.37
CA THR A 726 -10.99 13.00 -16.36
C THR A 726 -11.87 14.09 -15.75
N ALA A 727 -11.40 14.79 -14.70
CA ALA A 727 -12.05 16.01 -14.19
C ALA A 727 -12.28 17.05 -15.30
N VAL A 728 -11.27 17.30 -16.14
CA VAL A 728 -11.34 18.24 -17.26
C VAL A 728 -12.34 17.77 -18.31
N TRP A 729 -12.38 16.47 -18.65
CA TRP A 729 -13.36 15.92 -19.58
C TRP A 729 -14.80 16.09 -19.08
N VAL A 730 -15.09 15.70 -17.83
CA VAL A 730 -16.42 15.87 -17.21
C VAL A 730 -16.82 17.35 -17.16
N ALA A 731 -15.86 18.26 -16.94
CA ALA A 731 -16.08 19.71 -16.95
C ALA A 731 -16.33 20.30 -18.35
N THR A 732 -15.78 19.71 -19.41
CA THR A 732 -15.98 20.18 -20.80
C THR A 732 -17.25 19.61 -21.43
N GLU A 733 -17.62 18.35 -21.17
CA GLU A 733 -18.86 17.74 -21.72
C GLU A 733 -20.13 18.45 -21.21
N GLN A 734 -20.03 19.26 -20.14
CA GLN A 734 -21.11 20.14 -19.68
C GLN A 734 -21.56 21.18 -20.71
N ARG A 735 -20.68 21.62 -21.64
CA ARG A 735 -21.00 22.69 -22.60
C ARG A 735 -21.82 22.21 -23.82
N ALA A 736 -21.84 20.92 -24.10
CA ALA A 736 -22.41 20.39 -25.34
C ALA A 736 -23.91 20.04 -25.26
N ALA A 737 -24.56 20.21 -24.09
CA ALA A 737 -25.85 19.58 -23.80
C ALA A 737 -26.90 20.48 -23.12
N ALA A 738 -26.71 21.81 -23.09
CA ALA A 738 -27.73 22.75 -22.59
C ALA A 738 -27.51 24.20 -23.09
N PRO A 739 -28.49 24.82 -23.78
CA PRO A 739 -28.52 26.25 -24.04
C PRO A 739 -29.31 26.97 -22.93
N VAL A 740 -28.71 27.19 -21.76
CA VAL A 740 -29.35 27.92 -20.64
C VAL A 740 -28.42 28.97 -20.05
N VAL A 741 -28.91 30.23 -20.07
CA VAL A 741 -28.49 31.44 -19.32
C VAL A 741 -27.02 31.50 -18.85
N ALA A 742 -26.25 32.36 -19.52
CA ALA A 742 -24.86 32.62 -19.18
C ALA A 742 -24.68 33.63 -18.03
N THR A 743 -24.62 33.13 -16.79
CA THR A 743 -24.08 33.88 -15.63
C THR A 743 -23.08 33.04 -14.82
N GLU A 744 -21.96 33.66 -14.43
CA GLU A 744 -20.99 33.22 -13.40
C GLU A 744 -20.26 31.86 -13.58
N ALA A 745 -20.02 31.39 -14.82
CA ALA A 745 -19.28 30.15 -15.08
C ALA A 745 -17.91 30.31 -15.81
N LEU A 746 -17.21 31.44 -15.59
CA LEU A 746 -15.90 31.76 -16.17
C LEU A 746 -14.66 31.38 -15.31
N PRO A 747 -14.54 31.73 -14.01
CA PRO A 747 -13.24 31.74 -13.32
C PRO A 747 -12.62 30.35 -13.16
N VAL A 748 -13.42 29.34 -12.85
CA VAL A 748 -12.95 27.94 -12.69
C VAL A 748 -12.35 27.39 -13.98
N ARG A 749 -12.89 27.77 -15.15
CA ARG A 749 -12.42 27.28 -16.45
C ARG A 749 -11.13 27.95 -16.91
N ALA A 750 -10.92 29.22 -16.56
CA ALA A 750 -9.64 29.88 -16.75
C ALA A 750 -8.58 29.27 -15.81
N LEU A 751 -8.90 29.13 -14.52
CA LEU A 751 -7.98 28.59 -13.51
C LEU A 751 -7.56 27.15 -13.79
N ALA A 752 -8.51 26.25 -14.11
CA ALA A 752 -8.20 24.85 -14.42
C ALA A 752 -7.34 24.69 -15.69
N ARG A 753 -7.58 25.51 -16.73
CA ARG A 753 -6.76 25.52 -17.96
C ARG A 753 -5.38 26.12 -17.70
N ALA A 754 -5.29 27.21 -16.95
CA ALA A 754 -4.01 27.81 -16.57
C ALA A 754 -3.16 26.87 -15.72
N LEU A 755 -3.76 26.17 -14.73
CA LEU A 755 -3.07 25.15 -13.94
C LEU A 755 -2.63 23.96 -14.80
N LEU A 756 -3.51 23.41 -15.65
CA LEU A 756 -3.16 22.28 -16.52
C LEU A 756 -2.00 22.65 -17.47
N VAL A 757 -2.07 23.81 -18.14
CA VAL A 757 -1.01 24.29 -19.03
C VAL A 757 0.27 24.59 -18.25
N ALA A 758 0.21 25.24 -17.10
CA ALA A 758 1.39 25.53 -16.29
C ALA A 758 2.07 24.24 -15.78
N ILE A 759 1.30 23.26 -15.31
CA ILE A 759 1.83 21.97 -14.84
C ILE A 759 2.44 21.19 -16.02
N VAL A 760 1.80 21.16 -17.19
CA VAL A 760 2.32 20.47 -18.38
C VAL A 760 3.57 21.17 -18.91
N VAL A 761 3.63 22.50 -18.98
CA VAL A 761 4.81 23.25 -19.42
C VAL A 761 5.97 23.11 -18.43
N LEU A 762 5.72 23.17 -17.12
CA LEU A 762 6.74 22.96 -16.08
C LEU A 762 7.23 21.50 -16.01
N ALA A 763 6.40 20.53 -16.39
CA ALA A 763 6.79 19.11 -16.44
C ALA A 763 7.56 18.72 -17.71
N LEU A 764 7.47 19.50 -18.79
CA LEU A 764 7.98 19.13 -20.11
C LEU A 764 9.09 20.03 -20.68
N TRP A 765 9.43 21.18 -20.05
CA TRP A 765 10.34 22.17 -20.66
C TRP A 765 11.69 22.32 -19.92
N PRO A 766 12.78 21.66 -20.40
CA PRO A 766 14.06 21.60 -19.67
C PRO A 766 14.73 22.97 -19.42
N ALA A 767 14.58 23.91 -20.35
CA ALA A 767 15.23 25.23 -20.28
C ALA A 767 14.57 26.21 -19.30
N THR A 768 13.39 25.92 -18.75
CA THR A 768 12.70 26.84 -17.81
C THR A 768 13.50 27.09 -16.52
N HIS A 769 14.33 26.13 -16.12
CA HIS A 769 15.20 26.26 -14.94
C HIS A 769 16.10 27.49 -14.99
N LEU A 770 16.68 27.83 -16.15
CA LEU A 770 17.60 28.97 -16.26
C LEU A 770 16.84 30.31 -16.28
N ALA A 771 15.73 30.38 -17.01
CA ALA A 771 14.91 31.60 -17.13
C ALA A 771 14.20 31.97 -15.82
N LEU A 772 13.69 30.99 -15.07
CA LEU A 772 13.11 31.22 -13.74
C LEU A 772 14.18 31.61 -12.72
N TYR A 773 15.39 31.05 -12.81
CA TYR A 773 16.52 31.43 -11.96
C TYR A 773 16.91 32.90 -12.20
N SER A 774 17.14 33.31 -13.46
CA SER A 774 17.49 34.69 -13.78
C SER A 774 16.37 35.69 -13.46
N PHE A 775 15.09 35.35 -13.71
CA PHE A 775 13.97 36.23 -13.38
C PHE A 775 13.83 36.47 -11.87
N SER A 776 14.09 35.45 -11.04
CA SER A 776 13.96 35.53 -9.57
C SER A 776 14.93 36.54 -8.92
N PHE A 777 16.02 36.91 -9.58
CA PHE A 777 16.97 37.93 -9.11
C PHE A 777 16.69 39.33 -9.67
N THR A 778 15.67 39.51 -10.52
CA THR A 778 15.33 40.85 -11.05
C THR A 778 14.64 41.73 -10.01
N SER A 779 14.86 43.04 -10.12
CA SER A 779 14.08 44.05 -9.37
C SER A 779 12.59 44.00 -9.69
N GLY A 780 12.21 43.58 -10.91
CA GLY A 780 10.82 43.35 -11.32
C GLY A 780 10.12 42.26 -10.51
N TYR A 781 10.78 41.12 -10.28
CA TYR A 781 10.27 40.05 -9.40
C TYR A 781 10.03 40.55 -7.98
N HIS A 782 11.00 41.29 -7.41
CA HIS A 782 10.90 41.85 -6.06
C HIS A 782 9.80 42.92 -5.95
N GLY A 783 9.67 43.80 -6.96
CA GLY A 783 8.61 44.80 -7.03
C GLY A 783 7.20 44.18 -7.15
N LEU A 784 7.06 43.11 -7.94
CA LEU A 784 5.80 42.34 -8.03
C LEU A 784 5.43 41.73 -6.67
N LEU A 785 6.41 41.15 -5.98
CA LEU A 785 6.19 40.46 -4.70
C LEU A 785 5.86 41.45 -3.57
N LEU A 786 6.53 42.61 -3.53
CA LEU A 786 6.20 43.73 -2.64
C LEU A 786 4.82 44.36 -2.96
N GLY A 787 4.47 44.52 -4.24
CA GLY A 787 3.16 45.02 -4.65
C GLY A 787 2.01 44.11 -4.23
N LEU A 788 2.18 42.79 -4.37
CA LEU A 788 1.23 41.79 -3.89
C LEU A 788 1.11 41.78 -2.36
N LEU A 789 2.22 41.97 -1.65
CA LEU A 789 2.25 42.07 -0.19
C LEU A 789 1.52 43.34 0.31
N ALA A 790 1.80 44.48 -0.31
CA ALA A 790 1.17 45.76 -0.01
C ALA A 790 -0.34 45.74 -0.31
N ALA A 791 -0.77 45.13 -1.41
CA ALA A 791 -2.18 44.93 -1.72
C ALA A 791 -2.90 44.07 -0.66
N GLY A 792 -2.25 42.99 -0.19
CA GLY A 792 -2.78 42.15 0.90
C GLY A 792 -2.90 42.87 2.24
N LEU A 793 -1.92 43.73 2.56
CA LEU A 793 -1.95 44.59 3.76
C LEU A 793 -3.04 45.67 3.67
N ALA A 794 -3.16 46.35 2.53
CA ALA A 794 -4.22 47.34 2.32
C ALA A 794 -5.63 46.69 2.41
N ALA A 795 -5.81 45.52 1.80
CA ALA A 795 -7.08 44.78 1.83
C ALA A 795 -7.49 44.31 3.24
N THR A 796 -6.53 44.11 4.14
CA THR A 796 -6.76 43.66 5.53
C THR A 796 -6.89 44.79 6.54
N LEU A 797 -6.24 45.95 6.32
CA LEU A 797 -6.25 47.07 7.25
C LEU A 797 -7.41 48.07 7.06
N VAL A 798 -7.96 48.23 5.86
CA VAL A 798 -8.97 49.28 5.59
C VAL A 798 -10.38 48.87 6.05
N LEU A 799 -10.67 49.17 7.33
CA LEU A 799 -11.98 49.53 7.90
C LEU A 799 -13.18 48.57 7.80
N ARG A 800 -13.80 48.35 8.96
CA ARG A 800 -15.25 48.09 9.13
C ARG A 800 -16.00 49.43 9.12
N PRO A 801 -17.22 49.47 8.56
CA PRO A 801 -18.29 50.22 9.22
C PRO A 801 -19.57 49.37 9.36
N HIS A 802 -20.05 49.25 10.60
CA HIS A 802 -21.51 49.23 10.82
C HIS A 802 -22.03 50.66 10.58
N ALA A 803 -23.31 50.79 10.24
CA ALA A 803 -23.97 52.02 9.80
C ALA A 803 -23.38 52.65 8.52
N TRP A 804 -24.07 52.45 7.40
CA TRP A 804 -24.27 53.46 6.33
C TRP A 804 -25.47 53.08 5.44
N ALA A 805 -26.52 52.53 6.05
CA ALA A 805 -27.73 52.04 5.38
C ALA A 805 -28.77 53.17 5.14
N ALA A 806 -28.31 54.34 4.69
CA ALA A 806 -29.13 55.56 4.65
C ALA A 806 -28.80 56.55 3.52
N SER A 807 -28.32 56.10 2.35
CA SER A 807 -28.40 56.92 1.12
C SER A 807 -28.36 56.08 -0.17
N GLY A 808 -29.34 56.29 -1.05
CA GLY A 808 -29.55 55.48 -2.27
C GLY A 808 -28.69 55.89 -3.46
N ARG A 809 -27.36 55.73 -3.42
CA ARG A 809 -26.47 55.99 -4.58
C ARG A 809 -25.71 54.73 -5.04
N ARG A 810 -25.58 54.56 -6.37
CA ARG A 810 -25.07 53.32 -7.00
C ARG A 810 -23.62 52.96 -6.63
N LEU A 811 -22.80 53.93 -6.21
CA LEU A 811 -21.38 53.74 -5.87
C LEU A 811 -21.13 52.67 -4.78
N GLY A 812 -22.01 52.59 -3.77
CA GLY A 812 -21.82 51.67 -2.64
C GLY A 812 -21.81 50.18 -3.03
N ARG A 813 -22.49 49.80 -4.11
CA ARG A 813 -22.54 48.39 -4.56
C ARG A 813 -21.26 47.96 -5.28
N ALA A 814 -20.60 48.87 -6.01
CA ALA A 814 -19.34 48.59 -6.70
C ALA A 814 -18.20 48.29 -5.71
N LEU A 815 -18.09 49.09 -4.65
CA LEU A 815 -17.08 48.91 -3.59
C LEU A 815 -17.31 47.65 -2.73
N LEU A 816 -18.57 47.21 -2.57
CA LEU A 816 -18.89 45.96 -1.87
C LEU A 816 -18.60 44.71 -2.72
N TRP A 817 -18.86 44.74 -4.03
CA TRP A 817 -18.58 43.62 -4.94
C TRP A 817 -17.08 43.28 -5.01
N TRP A 818 -16.21 44.30 -4.93
CA TRP A 818 -14.75 44.12 -4.96
C TRP A 818 -14.21 43.37 -3.71
N ARG A 819 -15.00 43.24 -2.62
CA ARG A 819 -14.63 42.54 -1.36
C ARG A 819 -15.01 41.04 -1.31
N SER A 820 -15.71 40.51 -2.31
CA SER A 820 -16.13 39.09 -2.37
C SER A 820 -15.12 38.18 -3.08
N THR A 821 -14.86 37.02 -2.47
CA THR A 821 -14.21 35.79 -3.01
C THR A 821 -12.89 35.90 -3.80
N ALA A 822 -12.82 36.65 -4.91
CA ALA A 822 -11.67 36.70 -5.81
C ALA A 822 -10.37 37.15 -5.11
N ALA A 823 -10.42 38.28 -4.38
CA ALA A 823 -9.25 38.80 -3.66
C ALA A 823 -8.76 37.84 -2.56
N ARG A 824 -9.67 37.15 -1.85
CA ARG A 824 -9.30 36.14 -0.85
C ARG A 824 -8.63 34.92 -1.47
N ALA A 825 -9.15 34.38 -2.56
CA ALA A 825 -8.51 33.27 -3.26
C ALA A 825 -7.14 33.68 -3.84
N GLY A 826 -7.05 34.85 -4.47
CA GLY A 826 -5.81 35.39 -5.02
C GLY A 826 -4.72 35.61 -3.97
N HIS A 827 -5.04 36.24 -2.85
CA HIS A 827 -4.09 36.43 -1.75
C HIS A 827 -3.67 35.09 -1.12
N THR A 828 -4.58 34.15 -0.86
CA THR A 828 -4.18 32.84 -0.30
C THR A 828 -3.26 32.06 -1.24
N VAL A 829 -3.48 32.09 -2.56
CA VAL A 829 -2.62 31.41 -3.53
C VAL A 829 -1.25 32.12 -3.64
N ALA A 830 -1.23 33.45 -3.75
CA ALA A 830 0.02 34.22 -3.83
C ALA A 830 0.87 34.09 -2.56
N PHE A 831 0.24 34.18 -1.38
CA PHE A 831 0.89 33.99 -0.08
C PHE A 831 1.39 32.56 0.07
N SER A 832 0.63 31.55 -0.36
CA SER A 832 1.10 30.15 -0.36
C SER A 832 2.34 29.95 -1.24
N LEU A 833 2.37 30.53 -2.44
CA LEU A 833 3.54 30.43 -3.32
C LEU A 833 4.77 31.12 -2.70
N ALA A 834 4.61 32.31 -2.12
CA ALA A 834 5.70 33.02 -1.43
C ALA A 834 6.19 32.31 -0.15
N THR A 835 5.27 31.71 0.62
CA THR A 835 5.58 31.04 1.90
C THR A 835 6.17 29.63 1.73
N PHE A 836 5.66 28.83 0.79
CA PHE A 836 6.03 27.40 0.69
C PHE A 836 7.11 27.08 -0.34
N TYR A 837 7.38 27.96 -1.32
CA TYR A 837 8.45 27.73 -2.31
C TYR A 837 9.86 27.54 -1.66
N PRO A 838 10.27 28.32 -0.64
CA PRO A 838 11.58 28.12 0.01
C PRO A 838 11.72 26.80 0.80
N LEU A 839 10.63 26.11 1.11
CA LEU A 839 10.65 24.85 1.87
C LEU A 839 10.92 23.63 0.99
N ALA A 840 10.89 23.77 -0.35
CA ALA A 840 10.86 22.64 -1.27
C ALA A 840 12.23 21.98 -1.58
N ARG A 841 13.38 22.60 -1.22
CA ARG A 841 14.70 21.99 -1.46
C ARG A 841 15.79 22.52 -0.52
N CYS A 842 16.31 21.64 0.33
CA CYS A 842 17.62 21.78 1.00
C CYS A 842 18.36 20.45 0.86
N TYR A 843 19.65 20.49 0.51
CA TYR A 843 20.47 19.29 0.28
C TYR A 843 20.98 18.64 1.58
N PHE A 844 20.76 19.27 2.74
CA PHE A 844 21.38 18.91 4.03
C PHE A 844 20.40 18.86 5.24
N GLN A 845 19.09 18.68 5.01
CA GLN A 845 18.06 18.30 5.99
C GLN A 845 18.04 18.94 7.41
N VAL A 846 18.13 20.27 7.55
CA VAL A 846 17.57 20.96 8.73
C VAL A 846 16.93 22.29 8.28
N PRO A 847 15.74 22.70 8.77
CA PRO A 847 15.13 23.97 8.38
C PRO A 847 16.03 25.18 8.69
N PHE A 848 15.86 26.26 7.92
CA PHE A 848 16.94 27.18 7.51
C PHE A 848 17.11 28.47 8.32
N LEU A 849 16.12 28.85 9.12
CA LEU A 849 15.94 30.15 9.79
C LEU A 849 17.07 30.65 10.73
N PHE A 850 18.16 29.90 10.87
CA PHE A 850 18.75 29.69 12.19
C PHE A 850 20.31 29.73 12.25
N CYS A 851 21.00 30.67 11.58
CA CYS A 851 22.47 30.55 11.46
C CYS A 851 23.37 31.81 11.30
N HIS A 852 22.88 33.06 11.24
CA HIS A 852 23.67 34.12 10.55
C HIS A 852 23.94 35.49 11.24
N VAL A 853 23.81 35.66 12.57
CA VAL A 853 24.19 36.94 13.23
C VAL A 853 25.00 36.76 14.53
N CYS A 854 26.28 36.37 14.41
CA CYS A 854 27.29 36.51 15.48
C CYS A 854 28.72 36.52 14.88
N PRO A 855 29.63 37.43 15.30
CA PRO A 855 30.92 37.65 14.63
C PRO A 855 32.16 36.96 15.26
N ARG A 856 32.02 35.94 16.13
CA ARG A 856 33.17 35.14 16.61
C ARG A 856 32.84 33.65 16.74
N VAL A 857 33.86 32.81 16.52
CA VAL A 857 33.80 31.34 16.56
C VAL A 857 33.90 30.83 18.01
N CYS A 858 33.19 29.75 18.34
CA CYS A 858 33.19 29.13 19.67
C CYS A 858 33.13 27.60 19.60
N VAL A 859 33.66 26.92 20.63
CA VAL A 859 34.09 25.50 20.64
C VAL A 859 32.94 24.48 20.59
N PHE A 860 31.71 24.87 20.93
CA PHE A 860 30.51 24.01 20.91
C PHE A 860 29.48 24.44 19.84
N GLY A 861 29.93 24.71 18.61
CA GLY A 861 29.18 25.48 17.61
C GLY A 861 27.82 24.90 17.16
N TYR A 862 26.71 25.41 17.74
CA TYR A 862 25.32 25.03 17.42
C TYR A 862 24.29 26.11 17.87
N LEU A 863 23.24 26.38 17.04
CA LEU A 863 21.93 27.07 17.30
C LEU A 863 21.80 28.64 17.36
N ARG A 864 20.64 29.36 17.11
CA ARG A 864 19.49 29.22 16.15
C ARG A 864 18.77 30.56 15.64
N PRO A 865 17.52 31.00 16.00
CA PRO A 865 16.38 31.53 15.13
C PRO A 865 16.36 33.00 14.57
N PHE A 866 15.34 33.62 13.90
CA PHE A 866 13.83 33.63 13.94
C PHE A 866 13.06 34.08 12.62
N TRP A 867 11.73 33.79 12.46
CA TRP A 867 10.82 34.01 11.27
C TRP A 867 9.81 35.16 11.51
N VAL A 868 10.23 36.42 11.38
CA VAL A 868 9.39 37.65 11.29
C VAL A 868 8.10 37.72 12.16
N PRO A 869 8.15 37.57 13.50
CA PRO A 869 7.36 38.43 14.38
C PRO A 869 7.94 39.86 14.43
N ALA A 870 9.10 40.08 13.80
CA ALA A 870 9.84 41.34 13.77
C ALA A 870 9.01 42.54 13.31
N ALA A 871 8.10 42.38 12.34
CA ALA A 871 7.22 43.47 11.89
C ALA A 871 6.24 43.96 12.98
N VAL A 872 5.89 43.12 13.96
CA VAL A 872 5.08 43.52 15.12
C VAL A 872 5.96 44.20 16.18
N LEU A 873 7.19 43.69 16.38
CA LEU A 873 8.13 44.26 17.36
C LEU A 873 8.72 45.60 16.93
N MET A 874 8.94 45.83 15.63
CA MET A 874 9.52 47.07 15.09
C MET A 874 8.53 48.24 15.00
N ASN A 875 7.24 48.02 15.29
CA ASN A 875 6.20 49.05 15.26
C ASN A 875 5.71 49.46 16.67
N LEU A 876 6.38 48.99 17.73
CA LEU A 876 6.19 49.49 19.10
C LEU A 876 7.08 50.71 19.31
N GLY A 877 6.46 51.89 19.41
CA GLY A 877 7.11 53.21 19.44
C GLY A 877 7.94 53.57 20.68
N SER A 878 8.65 52.61 21.29
CA SER A 878 9.68 52.84 22.30
C SER A 878 10.56 51.60 22.48
N TYR A 879 11.85 51.69 22.12
CA TYR A 879 12.84 50.63 22.32
C TYR A 879 13.23 50.50 23.80
N SER A 880 12.38 49.87 24.63
CA SER A 880 12.60 49.77 26.08
C SER A 880 12.15 48.46 26.75
N TRP A 881 11.49 47.54 26.03
CA TRP A 881 11.01 46.28 26.62
C TRP A 881 12.13 45.25 26.82
N CYS A 882 12.90 44.94 25.77
CA CYS A 882 13.87 43.83 25.78
C CYS A 882 15.05 44.07 26.74
N GLN A 883 15.44 45.32 27.00
CA GLN A 883 16.49 45.67 27.97
C GLN A 883 16.10 45.42 29.44
N ARG A 884 14.79 45.39 29.77
CA ARG A 884 14.31 45.30 31.16
C ARG A 884 13.96 43.89 31.64
N MET A 885 13.84 42.93 30.73
CA MET A 885 13.52 41.53 31.05
C MET A 885 14.74 40.59 31.09
N CYS A 886 15.94 41.08 30.74
CA CYS A 886 17.19 40.31 30.83
C CYS A 886 18.01 40.78 32.05
N PRO A 887 18.31 39.91 33.05
CA PRO A 887 19.10 40.28 34.21
C PRO A 887 20.50 40.85 33.88
N LEU A 888 21.10 40.40 32.77
CA LEU A 888 22.39 40.91 32.29
C LEU A 888 22.26 42.20 31.46
N GLY A 889 21.08 42.47 30.87
CA GLY A 889 20.81 43.73 30.15
C GLY A 889 20.78 44.93 31.08
N ALA A 890 20.30 44.75 32.31
CA ALA A 890 20.29 45.79 33.34
C ALA A 890 21.70 46.25 33.77
N ALA A 891 22.74 45.44 33.55
CA ALA A 891 24.10 45.71 34.03
C ALA A 891 24.98 46.51 33.05
N PHE A 892 24.69 46.50 31.74
CA PHE A 892 25.72 46.81 30.72
C PHE A 892 25.48 48.03 29.81
N GLU A 893 24.39 48.78 29.95
CA GLU A 893 24.10 49.95 29.08
C GLU A 893 24.06 51.37 29.71
N PRO A 894 24.58 51.63 30.92
CA PRO A 894 25.06 52.98 31.24
C PRO A 894 26.45 53.27 30.63
N THR A 895 27.32 52.26 30.54
CA THR A 895 28.77 52.45 30.39
C THR A 895 29.20 52.87 28.99
N ALA A 896 28.66 52.26 27.92
CA ALA A 896 29.03 52.59 26.54
C ALA A 896 28.63 54.03 26.12
N VAL A 897 27.41 54.45 26.50
CA VAL A 897 26.91 55.81 26.23
C VAL A 897 27.63 56.84 27.12
N ALA A 898 27.88 56.50 28.39
CA ALA A 898 28.73 57.31 29.27
C ALA A 898 30.17 57.41 28.75
N ALA A 899 30.74 56.37 28.14
CA ALA A 899 32.09 56.40 27.57
C ALA A 899 32.19 57.37 26.39
N ARG A 900 31.22 57.37 25.45
CA ARG A 900 31.19 58.36 24.36
C ARG A 900 31.02 59.80 24.89
N ARG A 901 30.12 60.03 25.86
CA ARG A 901 29.95 61.35 26.49
C ARG A 901 31.17 61.79 27.34
N ARG A 902 31.85 60.87 28.03
CA ARG A 902 33.09 61.13 28.79
C ARG A 902 34.29 61.40 27.88
N ARG A 903 34.41 60.72 26.73
CA ARG A 903 35.50 60.97 25.76
C ARG A 903 35.37 62.37 25.14
N ALA A 904 34.14 62.79 24.79
CA ALA A 904 33.87 64.16 24.35
C ALA A 904 34.16 65.20 25.45
N ARG A 905 33.73 64.97 26.71
CA ARG A 905 34.01 65.89 27.83
C ARG A 905 35.49 65.96 28.21
N ARG A 906 36.25 64.85 28.14
CA ARG A 906 37.71 64.85 28.41
C ARG A 906 38.51 65.59 27.34
N LEU A 907 38.11 65.51 26.07
CA LEU A 907 38.72 66.33 25.01
C LEU A 907 38.44 67.84 25.23
N ALA A 908 37.25 68.19 25.73
CA ALA A 908 36.93 69.58 26.09
C ALA A 908 37.62 70.08 27.38
N SER A 909 38.06 69.18 28.27
CA SER A 909 38.75 69.54 29.52
C SER A 909 40.28 69.43 29.45
N ALA A 910 40.85 68.98 28.32
CA ALA A 910 42.31 68.91 28.10
C ALA A 910 42.87 70.13 27.36
N VAL A 911 42.05 71.17 27.16
CA VAL A 911 42.36 72.41 26.42
C VAL A 911 42.12 73.66 27.30
N ARG A 912 41.92 73.47 28.61
CA ARG A 912 41.84 74.53 29.61
C ARG A 912 42.47 74.03 30.91
N PHE A 913 43.60 74.63 31.27
CA PHE A 913 44.54 74.18 32.32
C PHE A 913 45.24 72.86 31.96
N GLY A 914 46.51 72.65 32.32
CA GLY A 914 47.38 73.46 33.20
C GLY A 914 47.71 72.70 34.46
#